data_AF-A0A6J7E8R7-F1
#
_entry.id   AF-A0A6J7E8R7-F1
#
_cell.length_a   1.000
_cell.length_b   1.000
_cell.length_c   1.000
_cell.angle_alpha   90.00
_cell.angle_beta   90.00
_cell.angle_gamma   90.00
#
_symmetry.space_group_name_H-M   'P 1'
#
loop_
_entity.id
_entity.type
_entity.pdbx_description
1 polymer ?
#
loop_
_entity_poly.entity_id
_entity_poly.type
_entity_poly.pdbx_seq_one_letter_code
_entity_poly.pdbx_strand_id
1 'polypeptide(L)'
;MSGSSPRPRVVIAAVVTAGALVGGGALIGQAGNPPGDQARAATAAAASASSSRFTPSRPSGVTASSSAPTVARLWLAQNPGTLHGTRVADLHLTRVLKSGRGGISIVRLQEVHSGAPVLGGQAVIAVDSTNKVVAGSTETLRGKVPSLSPRVTSGQARAAAVAAASKGGRNGVTAVGTPTLSIFDPRILGGPGLSRATLVWNVTVNRGGANPLSRIVYIDAQRGFPIASMDKMEATLNRTVCDAKSTATKVPCSSTPSAPAARSEGGAASSVTDVNTAYDYAGDTYNFYQGLGRNSIDDNGMEIKSTVRFCPATNQCPYGNAYWNGSQMVYGRGYSSADDVVAHELTHGVTQYTSQLFYYYQSGAINEGLSDIFGEFVDQTDGVGTDTTAVKWQIGEDLSIGAIRDMSDPTNFGDPDKTSSDNYTADSASGDSGGVHTNSGVANKTAYLTTDGGTFNGQTISGIGVTKAKQVWYQTQLLLRSGSDYQDLGTALDQACQSLVPSAAVSSADCTEVNKATAATELSQTPLKAPATKATQCETGAPSSVYADNFDGAHSWAKASTTGGSQWYYSSEDTANGLYAKSGTGNLWGDDPSIISDSTMTMDHAVTIPANGRLYFDHAYSFERNTFATTGNYDGGVIEYTTDGGTTWNDAGSLITINGYSGAIFSGSAGDNPLAGRDAFVGPSKGYIGSRLDLSSLAGRSVKFRFRIGTDSGTSDYGWFIDNFKVYSCAATDTTPPDTTIGAGSGGSVPAEGASITTSTATVTFNSSEENSTFECRVDSVSNADWSSCLSPKVFTGLGEGSHKVEVRATDAAGNVDSTPAVRNFSVDTTAPNTAVTSGPASYRSSSVSVSFGSTDSGATFECRLDSASEADWVGCVTPTTLSGLSDGSHTLEVRAVDAAGNVDGSPATRTFTVDMTAPQTTITAAPATYVRSKSVAFTFSSSEAGGTFGCQFDSLVIWLSPCTSPKTYSALAEGNHTFQVRASDALLNRDASPSAVMFTVDTVSPDTKITLSPTLTKVTRPVFKFTTVKAGDLYHFQCAIDTGAWVACASPWTAPAVLKKGTHKFKVAAIDRAGNVDGSPSTKTFRIY
;
A
#
# COMPACT_ATOMS: atom_id res chain seq x y z
N MET A 1 -32.49 46.33 16.88
CA MET A 1 -33.80 45.91 16.34
C MET A 1 -33.53 45.33 14.96
N SER A 2 -33.77 44.08 14.60
CA SER A 2 -34.23 42.81 15.22
C SER A 2 -33.75 41.73 14.23
N GLY A 3 -33.12 40.62 14.63
CA GLY A 3 -33.81 39.32 14.89
C GLY A 3 -34.49 38.79 13.62
N SER A 4 -34.37 37.54 13.16
CA SER A 4 -33.90 36.27 13.73
C SER A 4 -34.17 35.17 12.66
N SER A 5 -33.40 34.08 12.69
CA SER A 5 -33.73 32.75 12.08
C SER A 5 -35.12 32.24 12.57
N PRO A 6 -35.76 31.11 12.11
CA PRO A 6 -35.24 29.95 11.35
C PRO A 6 -36.22 29.26 10.34
N ARG A 7 -35.80 28.10 9.80
CA ARG A 7 -36.53 27.12 8.94
C ARG A 7 -37.90 26.66 9.50
N PRO A 8 -38.72 25.98 8.68
CA PRO A 8 -38.90 24.53 8.92
C PRO A 8 -39.06 23.62 7.67
N ARG A 9 -38.80 22.32 7.90
CA ARG A 9 -39.10 21.12 7.07
C ARG A 9 -40.56 20.67 7.24
N VAL A 10 -41.01 19.72 6.40
CA VAL A 10 -41.92 18.53 6.62
C VAL A 10 -42.41 18.10 5.20
N VAL A 11 -42.14 16.93 4.60
CA VAL A 11 -42.30 15.47 4.90
C VAL A 11 -43.75 14.97 4.92
N ILE A 12 -44.15 14.11 3.96
CA ILE A 12 -45.13 12.99 4.06
C ILE A 12 -44.78 12.03 2.88
N ALA A 13 -44.30 10.78 2.99
CA ALA A 13 -44.70 9.55 3.71
C ALA A 13 -45.72 8.66 2.94
N ALA A 14 -45.37 7.38 2.68
CA ALA A 14 -46.16 6.17 3.00
C ALA A 14 -45.56 4.90 2.32
N VAL A 15 -45.03 3.90 3.04
CA VAL A 15 -45.63 2.72 3.73
C VAL A 15 -45.80 1.49 2.80
N VAL A 16 -45.40 0.30 3.30
CA VAL A 16 -46.09 -1.03 3.26
C VAL A 16 -45.16 -2.24 2.93
N THR A 17 -44.58 -2.80 4.01
CA THR A 17 -44.59 -4.22 4.50
C THR A 17 -44.21 -5.48 3.67
N ALA A 18 -43.36 -6.29 4.34
CA ALA A 18 -43.53 -7.71 4.77
C ALA A 18 -43.05 -8.91 3.92
N GLY A 19 -42.38 -9.85 4.62
CA GLY A 19 -42.30 -11.31 4.34
C GLY A 19 -40.86 -11.81 4.09
N ALA A 20 -40.06 -12.29 5.05
CA ALA A 20 -40.11 -13.50 5.88
C ALA A 20 -39.75 -14.84 5.17
N LEU A 21 -38.75 -15.53 5.75
CA LEU A 21 -38.56 -17.00 5.91
C LEU A 21 -37.50 -17.78 5.06
N VAL A 22 -36.48 -18.26 5.80
CA VAL A 22 -36.05 -19.67 6.02
C VAL A 22 -35.14 -20.42 5.03
N GLY A 23 -34.05 -20.98 5.61
CA GLY A 23 -33.41 -22.27 5.27
C GLY A 23 -32.26 -22.15 4.27
N GLY A 24 -31.03 -22.64 4.50
CA GLY A 24 -30.58 -23.76 5.30
C GLY A 24 -29.97 -24.82 4.37
N GLY A 25 -28.64 -24.99 4.40
CA GLY A 25 -27.99 -26.28 4.16
C GLY A 25 -27.43 -26.61 2.76
N ALA A 26 -26.10 -26.84 2.77
CA ALA A 26 -25.37 -27.94 2.12
C ALA A 26 -25.03 -27.89 0.61
N LEU A 27 -23.71 -27.75 0.38
CA LEU A 27 -22.82 -28.58 -0.46
C LEU A 27 -23.47 -29.60 -1.43
N ILE A 28 -23.12 -29.48 -2.72
CA ILE A 28 -22.38 -30.45 -3.59
C ILE A 28 -22.67 -30.11 -5.06
N GLY A 29 -21.65 -30.13 -5.92
CA GLY A 29 -21.82 -30.52 -7.34
C GLY A 29 -21.31 -29.53 -8.39
N GLN A 30 -20.19 -29.89 -9.05
CA GLN A 30 -19.63 -29.20 -10.21
C GLN A 30 -20.55 -29.26 -11.45
N ALA A 31 -20.59 -28.16 -12.22
CA ALA A 31 -20.68 -28.15 -13.69
C ALA A 31 -20.18 -26.79 -14.22
N GLY A 32 -19.36 -26.80 -15.27
CA GLY A 32 -18.46 -25.71 -15.66
C GLY A 32 -19.09 -24.46 -16.29
N ASN A 33 -18.39 -23.33 -16.12
CA ASN A 33 -18.51 -22.11 -16.90
C ASN A 33 -17.10 -21.72 -17.44
N PRO A 34 -17.00 -21.13 -18.66
CA PRO A 34 -15.72 -20.83 -19.29
C PRO A 34 -15.00 -19.64 -18.61
N PRO A 35 -13.66 -19.63 -18.57
CA PRO A 35 -12.88 -18.59 -17.92
C PRO A 35 -12.62 -17.41 -18.88
N GLY A 36 -13.06 -16.23 -18.49
CA GLY A 36 -12.70 -14.97 -19.13
C GLY A 36 -13.58 -13.83 -18.61
N ASP A 37 -12.94 -12.79 -18.06
CA ASP A 37 -13.48 -11.42 -17.82
C ASP A 37 -13.68 -10.93 -16.38
N GLN A 38 -13.48 -11.73 -15.33
CA GLN A 38 -13.65 -11.24 -13.95
C GLN A 38 -12.38 -10.74 -13.24
N ALA A 39 -11.25 -10.57 -13.95
CA ALA A 39 -9.98 -10.11 -13.34
C ALA A 39 -9.55 -8.67 -13.69
N ARG A 40 -10.42 -7.84 -14.29
CA ARG A 40 -10.04 -6.49 -14.77
C ARG A 40 -10.74 -5.29 -14.12
N ALA A 41 -11.66 -5.51 -13.17
CA ALA A 41 -12.41 -4.41 -12.55
C ALA A 41 -11.81 -3.87 -11.24
N ALA A 42 -10.86 -4.59 -10.61
CA ALA A 42 -10.23 -4.17 -9.34
C ALA A 42 -8.90 -3.40 -9.50
N THR A 43 -8.47 -3.09 -10.73
CA THR A 43 -7.19 -2.41 -11.00
C THR A 43 -7.32 -0.92 -11.33
N ALA A 44 -8.53 -0.35 -11.30
CA ALA A 44 -8.75 1.06 -11.66
C ALA A 44 -8.35 2.07 -10.57
N ALA A 45 -8.18 1.64 -9.31
CA ALA A 45 -7.71 2.51 -8.21
C ALA A 45 -6.20 2.38 -7.91
N ALA A 46 -5.48 1.54 -8.65
CA ALA A 46 -4.03 1.35 -8.53
C ALA A 46 -3.24 1.84 -9.77
N ALA A 47 -3.90 2.57 -10.68
CA ALA A 47 -3.31 3.04 -11.94
C ALA A 47 -2.60 4.40 -11.85
N SER A 48 -2.26 4.88 -10.64
CA SER A 48 -1.20 5.87 -10.47
C SER A 48 0.07 5.13 -10.03
N ALA A 49 1.07 5.08 -10.92
CA ALA A 49 2.39 4.44 -10.78
C ALA A 49 2.52 2.96 -11.22
N SER A 50 2.47 2.72 -12.54
CA SER A 50 3.44 1.88 -13.26
C SER A 50 3.06 1.84 -14.75
N SER A 51 3.71 2.68 -15.58
CA SER A 51 4.01 2.22 -16.93
C SER A 51 4.87 0.97 -16.78
N SER A 52 4.52 -0.14 -17.43
CA SER A 52 5.38 -1.33 -17.41
C SER A 52 6.68 -0.95 -18.12
N ARG A 53 7.74 -0.68 -17.34
CA ARG A 53 9.05 -0.27 -17.87
C ARG A 53 9.56 -1.31 -18.87
N PHE A 54 9.86 -0.85 -20.10
CA PHE A 54 10.55 -1.68 -21.09
C PHE A 54 11.86 -2.16 -20.46
N THR A 55 12.03 -3.47 -20.30
CA THR A 55 13.21 -4.04 -19.66
C THR A 55 14.21 -4.47 -20.74
N PRO A 56 15.40 -3.83 -20.81
CA PRO A 56 16.42 -4.23 -21.78
C PRO A 56 16.79 -5.69 -21.63
N SER A 57 16.67 -6.46 -22.71
CA SER A 57 16.86 -7.90 -22.66
C SER A 57 17.59 -8.40 -23.89
N ARG A 58 18.40 -9.45 -23.70
CA ARG A 58 19.03 -10.17 -24.80
C ARG A 58 18.11 -11.33 -25.20
N PRO A 59 17.58 -11.35 -26.43
CA PRO A 59 16.74 -12.45 -26.90
C PRO A 59 17.47 -13.79 -26.82
N SER A 60 16.72 -14.87 -26.58
CA SER A 60 17.29 -16.21 -26.60
C SER A 60 17.78 -16.56 -28.01
N GLY A 61 18.90 -17.30 -28.12
CA GLY A 61 19.53 -17.66 -29.39
C GLY A 61 20.52 -16.63 -29.97
N VAL A 62 20.73 -15.49 -29.29
CA VAL A 62 21.73 -14.48 -29.68
C VAL A 62 23.14 -14.88 -29.24
N THR A 63 24.09 -14.91 -30.18
CA THR A 63 25.53 -15.10 -29.93
C THR A 63 26.28 -13.76 -29.88
N ALA A 64 27.54 -13.75 -29.41
CA ALA A 64 28.38 -12.55 -29.41
C ALA A 64 28.66 -12.00 -30.82
N SER A 65 28.58 -12.85 -31.85
CA SER A 65 28.74 -12.47 -33.26
C SER A 65 27.43 -12.12 -33.98
N SER A 66 26.30 -12.16 -33.29
CA SER A 66 25.00 -11.83 -33.90
C SER A 66 24.96 -10.36 -34.29
N SER A 67 24.53 -10.08 -35.52
CA SER A 67 24.33 -8.71 -35.99
C SER A 67 23.07 -8.10 -35.36
N ALA A 68 23.01 -6.78 -35.24
CA ALA A 68 21.83 -6.09 -34.72
C ALA A 68 20.53 -6.50 -35.42
N PRO A 69 20.47 -6.65 -36.77
CA PRO A 69 19.28 -7.21 -37.44
C PRO A 69 18.88 -8.61 -36.99
N THR A 70 19.84 -9.49 -36.72
CA THR A 70 19.57 -10.84 -36.21
C THR A 70 18.98 -10.77 -34.80
N VAL A 71 19.54 -9.93 -33.93
CA VAL A 71 19.02 -9.69 -32.57
C VAL A 71 17.59 -9.16 -32.62
N ALA A 72 17.33 -8.16 -33.47
CA ALA A 72 16.01 -7.58 -33.65
C ALA A 72 14.97 -8.62 -34.09
N ARG A 73 15.30 -9.48 -35.06
CA ARG A 73 14.39 -10.54 -35.53
C ARG A 73 14.10 -11.59 -34.46
N LEU A 74 15.11 -11.98 -33.68
CA LEU A 74 14.92 -12.93 -32.58
C LEU A 74 14.03 -12.34 -31.48
N TRP A 75 14.20 -11.06 -31.16
CA TRP A 75 13.33 -10.36 -30.22
C TRP A 75 11.89 -10.32 -30.71
N LEU A 76 11.65 -9.95 -31.98
CA LEU A 76 10.32 -9.91 -32.56
C LEU A 76 9.65 -11.29 -32.59
N ALA A 77 10.40 -12.35 -32.87
CA ALA A 77 9.89 -13.72 -32.85
C ALA A 77 9.45 -14.17 -31.44
N GLN A 78 10.12 -13.66 -30.40
CA GLN A 78 9.80 -13.94 -29.01
C GLN A 78 8.70 -13.02 -28.45
N ASN A 79 8.36 -11.94 -29.17
CA ASN A 79 7.35 -10.94 -28.79
C ASN A 79 6.27 -10.78 -29.87
N PRO A 80 5.58 -11.86 -30.30
CA PRO A 80 4.67 -11.81 -31.45
C PRO A 80 3.44 -10.90 -31.24
N GLY A 81 3.06 -10.62 -29.98
CA GLY A 81 1.97 -9.70 -29.65
C GLY A 81 2.20 -8.26 -30.12
N THR A 82 3.44 -7.89 -30.44
CA THR A 82 3.82 -6.57 -30.98
C THR A 82 3.50 -6.41 -32.47
N LEU A 83 3.25 -7.51 -33.20
CA LEU A 83 3.19 -7.52 -34.67
C LEU A 83 1.77 -7.58 -35.26
N HIS A 84 0.72 -7.42 -34.46
CA HIS A 84 -0.68 -7.39 -34.94
C HIS A 84 -1.08 -8.54 -35.91
N GLY A 85 -0.44 -9.71 -35.78
CA GLY A 85 -0.65 -10.88 -36.65
C GLY A 85 0.33 -11.02 -37.83
N THR A 86 1.18 -10.02 -38.08
CA THR A 86 2.26 -10.05 -39.07
C THR A 86 3.35 -11.03 -38.66
N ARG A 87 3.86 -11.83 -39.60
CA ARG A 87 4.95 -12.76 -39.32
C ARG A 87 6.28 -12.03 -39.40
N VAL A 88 7.24 -12.41 -38.56
CA VAL A 88 8.62 -11.90 -38.63
C VAL A 88 9.27 -12.16 -40.00
N ALA A 89 8.86 -13.22 -40.69
CA ALA A 89 9.31 -13.54 -42.04
C ALA A 89 8.88 -12.49 -43.09
N ASP A 90 7.78 -11.78 -42.84
CA ASP A 90 7.25 -10.72 -43.72
C ASP A 90 7.91 -9.36 -43.41
N LEU A 91 8.79 -9.27 -42.40
CA LEU A 91 9.57 -8.07 -42.07
C LEU A 91 10.94 -8.13 -42.75
N HIS A 92 11.22 -7.25 -43.70
CA HIS A 92 12.47 -7.19 -44.46
C HIS A 92 13.37 -6.06 -43.94
N LEU A 93 14.68 -6.31 -43.80
CA LEU A 93 15.61 -5.28 -43.34
C LEU A 93 15.74 -4.16 -44.37
N THR A 94 15.51 -2.91 -43.94
CA THR A 94 15.69 -1.73 -44.79
C THR A 94 16.89 -0.91 -44.43
N ARG A 95 17.08 -0.61 -43.14
CA ARG A 95 18.19 0.22 -42.69
C ARG A 95 18.63 -0.16 -41.30
N VAL A 96 19.91 0.08 -41.03
CA VAL A 96 20.45 0.11 -39.67
C VAL A 96 21.00 1.51 -39.47
N LEU A 97 20.30 2.32 -38.69
CA LEU A 97 20.80 3.64 -38.29
C LEU A 97 21.68 3.46 -37.06
N LYS A 98 22.62 4.38 -36.86
CA LYS A 98 23.46 4.39 -35.66
C LYS A 98 23.10 5.62 -34.84
N SER A 99 22.71 5.41 -33.59
CA SER A 99 22.70 6.49 -32.61
C SER A 99 24.15 6.90 -32.35
N GLY A 100 24.47 8.20 -32.40
CA GLY A 100 25.78 8.72 -31.99
C GLY A 100 26.14 8.32 -30.55
N ARG A 101 27.43 8.46 -30.18
CA ARG A 101 28.14 8.17 -28.89
C ARG A 101 27.78 6.90 -28.06
N GLY A 102 26.71 6.16 -28.36
CA GLY A 102 26.21 5.04 -27.56
C GLY A 102 26.30 3.66 -28.21
N GLY A 103 26.74 3.56 -29.47
CA GLY A 103 26.89 2.27 -30.14
C GLY A 103 25.57 1.51 -30.37
N ILE A 104 24.43 2.18 -30.22
CA ILE A 104 23.11 1.60 -30.44
C ILE A 104 22.82 1.58 -31.95
N SER A 105 22.50 0.40 -32.45
CA SER A 105 22.04 0.15 -33.80
C SER A 105 20.51 0.14 -33.83
N ILE A 106 19.91 1.09 -34.52
CA ILE A 106 18.46 1.14 -34.75
C ILE A 106 18.17 0.35 -36.01
N VAL A 107 17.69 -0.87 -35.83
CA VAL A 107 17.29 -1.78 -36.91
C VAL A 107 15.89 -1.41 -37.36
N ARG A 108 15.74 -0.97 -38.60
CA ARG A 108 14.44 -0.73 -39.23
C ARG A 108 14.13 -1.89 -40.17
N LEU A 109 13.00 -2.53 -39.92
CA LEU A 109 12.45 -3.60 -40.73
C LEU A 109 11.15 -3.10 -41.34
N GLN A 110 10.95 -3.34 -42.63
CA GLN A 110 9.78 -2.98 -43.41
C GLN A 110 8.95 -4.21 -43.67
N GLU A 111 7.65 -4.15 -43.39
CA GLU A 111 6.72 -5.21 -43.71
C GLU A 111 6.48 -5.30 -45.23
N VAL A 112 6.49 -6.51 -45.77
CA VAL A 112 6.33 -6.84 -47.19
C VAL A 112 5.50 -8.11 -47.35
N HIS A 113 4.43 -8.04 -48.15
CA HIS A 113 3.58 -9.20 -48.47
C HIS A 113 3.67 -9.53 -49.96
N SER A 114 4.16 -10.73 -50.30
CA SER A 114 4.29 -11.22 -51.69
C SER A 114 4.93 -10.20 -52.66
N GLY A 115 5.94 -9.46 -52.18
CA GLY A 115 6.66 -8.45 -52.95
C GLY A 115 6.09 -7.02 -52.89
N ALA A 116 4.93 -6.80 -52.26
CA ALA A 116 4.35 -5.48 -52.04
C ALA A 116 4.67 -4.97 -50.62
N PRO A 117 5.44 -3.87 -50.44
CA PRO A 117 5.72 -3.31 -49.11
C PRO A 117 4.51 -2.56 -48.56
N VAL A 118 4.28 -2.69 -47.24
CA VAL A 118 3.24 -1.96 -46.49
C VAL A 118 3.74 -0.57 -46.11
N LEU A 119 3.19 0.48 -46.68
CA LEU A 119 3.57 1.86 -46.39
C LEU A 119 3.36 2.17 -44.91
N GLY A 120 4.43 2.58 -44.22
CA GLY A 120 4.46 2.81 -42.78
C GLY A 120 4.59 1.55 -41.91
N GLY A 121 4.30 0.35 -42.45
CA GLY A 121 4.38 -0.91 -41.73
C GLY A 121 5.82 -1.28 -41.40
N GLN A 122 6.30 -0.98 -40.20
CA GLN A 122 7.67 -1.15 -39.79
C GLN A 122 7.81 -1.71 -38.37
N ALA A 123 8.90 -2.43 -38.15
CA ALA A 123 9.43 -2.70 -36.82
C ALA A 123 10.77 -1.96 -36.67
N VAL A 124 10.88 -1.14 -35.63
CA VAL A 124 12.07 -0.36 -35.31
C VAL A 124 12.61 -0.82 -33.96
N ILE A 125 13.78 -1.44 -33.99
CA ILE A 125 14.35 -2.12 -32.83
C ILE A 125 15.73 -1.55 -32.54
N ALA A 126 15.91 -0.99 -31.36
CA ALA A 126 17.18 -0.47 -30.89
C ALA A 126 17.96 -1.60 -30.22
N VAL A 127 19.14 -1.90 -30.77
CA VAL A 127 20.03 -2.94 -30.29
C VAL A 127 21.34 -2.31 -29.85
N ASP A 128 21.73 -2.52 -28.59
CA ASP A 128 23.00 -2.02 -28.09
C ASP A 128 24.20 -2.87 -28.56
N SER A 129 25.41 -2.40 -28.26
CA SER A 129 26.66 -3.10 -28.60
C SER A 129 26.86 -4.44 -27.89
N THR A 130 26.04 -4.77 -26.90
CA THR A 130 26.05 -6.04 -26.15
C THR A 130 25.01 -7.04 -26.66
N ASN A 131 24.34 -6.71 -27.77
CA ASN A 131 23.25 -7.45 -28.38
C ASN A 131 22.01 -7.58 -27.48
N LYS A 132 21.74 -6.56 -26.64
CA LYS A 132 20.44 -6.41 -25.97
C LYS A 132 19.53 -5.50 -26.79
N VAL A 133 18.25 -5.84 -26.82
CA VAL A 133 17.23 -4.90 -27.27
C VAL A 133 16.95 -3.94 -26.13
N VAL A 134 17.22 -2.66 -26.37
CA VAL A 134 17.09 -1.58 -25.37
C VAL A 134 15.85 -0.72 -25.59
N ALA A 135 15.26 -0.79 -26.79
CA ALA A 135 13.93 -0.28 -27.11
C ALA A 135 13.37 -1.04 -28.32
N GLY A 136 12.06 -1.16 -28.43
CA GLY A 136 11.40 -1.76 -29.58
C GLY A 136 10.02 -1.17 -29.81
N SER A 137 9.76 -0.74 -31.04
CA SER A 137 8.46 -0.25 -31.48
C SER A 137 8.08 -0.94 -32.78
N THR A 138 6.79 -1.23 -32.93
CA THR A 138 6.25 -1.99 -34.05
C THR A 138 4.91 -1.39 -34.44
N GLU A 139 4.76 -1.08 -35.71
CA GLU A 139 3.50 -0.71 -36.32
C GLU A 139 3.42 -1.51 -37.61
N THR A 140 2.51 -2.46 -37.68
CA THR A 140 2.39 -3.38 -38.81
C THR A 140 0.94 -3.44 -39.26
N LEU A 141 0.70 -4.02 -40.43
CA LEU A 141 -0.61 -4.10 -41.05
C LEU A 141 -1.66 -4.57 -40.06
N ARG A 142 -2.66 -3.72 -39.82
CA ARG A 142 -3.73 -4.02 -38.88
C ARG A 142 -4.83 -4.77 -39.64
N GLY A 143 -4.99 -6.07 -39.43
CA GLY A 143 -6.00 -6.87 -40.11
C GLY A 143 -5.55 -7.47 -41.44
N LYS A 144 -6.49 -7.74 -42.36
CA LYS A 144 -6.21 -8.62 -43.51
C LYS A 144 -5.45 -7.92 -44.64
N VAL A 145 -4.45 -8.61 -45.19
CA VAL A 145 -3.76 -8.23 -46.44
C VAL A 145 -4.78 -8.06 -47.58
N PRO A 146 -4.81 -6.90 -48.28
CA PRO A 146 -5.74 -6.68 -49.38
C PRO A 146 -5.43 -7.58 -50.57
N SER A 147 -6.37 -7.69 -51.51
CA SER A 147 -6.10 -8.36 -52.78
C SER A 147 -4.91 -7.69 -53.49
N LEU A 148 -3.88 -8.49 -53.80
CA LEU A 148 -2.67 -8.04 -54.49
C LEU A 148 -2.82 -8.06 -56.03
N SER A 149 -4.04 -8.27 -56.54
CA SER A 149 -4.37 -8.23 -57.98
C SER A 149 -4.93 -6.86 -58.36
N PRO A 150 -4.19 -6.01 -59.09
CA PRO A 150 -4.65 -4.67 -59.48
C PRO A 150 -5.68 -4.72 -60.63
N ARG A 151 -6.76 -3.95 -60.55
CA ARG A 151 -7.71 -3.72 -61.68
C ARG A 151 -7.25 -2.57 -62.58
N VAL A 152 -6.54 -1.61 -62.01
CA VAL A 152 -5.92 -0.49 -62.73
C VAL A 152 -4.56 -0.95 -63.23
N THR A 153 -4.34 -0.88 -64.54
CA THR A 153 -3.05 -1.25 -65.14
C THR A 153 -1.96 -0.23 -64.78
N SER A 154 -0.69 -0.65 -64.81
CA SER A 154 0.44 0.26 -64.57
C SER A 154 0.47 1.45 -65.55
N GLY A 155 0.01 1.27 -66.79
CA GLY A 155 -0.14 2.35 -67.77
C GLY A 155 -1.19 3.39 -67.37
N GLN A 156 -2.35 2.93 -66.90
CA GLN A 156 -3.41 3.81 -66.39
C GLN A 156 -2.98 4.55 -65.12
N ALA A 157 -2.28 3.87 -64.21
CA ALA A 157 -1.72 4.49 -63.01
C ALA A 157 -0.66 5.57 -63.35
N ARG A 158 0.20 5.34 -64.35
CA ARG A 158 1.13 6.37 -64.86
C ARG A 158 0.41 7.61 -65.36
N ALA A 159 -0.63 7.42 -66.18
CA ALA A 159 -1.42 8.52 -66.71
C ALA A 159 -2.12 9.30 -65.57
N ALA A 160 -2.72 8.59 -64.62
CA ALA A 160 -3.38 9.18 -63.46
C ALA A 160 -2.40 9.97 -62.56
N ALA A 161 -1.20 9.43 -62.32
CA ALA A 161 -0.16 10.10 -61.54
C ALA A 161 0.38 11.35 -62.22
N VAL A 162 0.61 11.31 -63.53
CA VAL A 162 1.02 12.51 -64.30
C VAL A 162 -0.10 13.55 -64.31
N ALA A 163 -1.35 13.15 -64.53
CA ALA A 163 -2.49 14.04 -64.50
C ALA A 163 -2.68 14.69 -63.12
N ALA A 164 -2.56 13.90 -62.05
CA ALA A 164 -2.63 14.38 -60.67
C ALA A 164 -1.50 15.37 -60.37
N ALA A 165 -0.27 15.07 -60.79
CA ALA A 165 0.90 15.93 -60.56
C ALA A 165 0.95 17.17 -61.47
N SER A 166 0.23 17.16 -62.60
CA SER A 166 0.10 18.29 -63.53
C SER A 166 -1.06 19.25 -63.17
N LYS A 167 -1.98 18.82 -62.28
CA LYS A 167 -3.14 19.60 -61.85
C LYS A 167 -2.71 20.90 -61.17
N GLY A 168 -3.32 22.03 -61.55
CA GLY A 168 -2.93 23.38 -61.10
C GLY A 168 -1.98 24.15 -62.03
N GLY A 169 -1.91 23.81 -63.32
CA GLY A 169 -1.18 24.58 -64.34
C GLY A 169 0.31 24.25 -64.47
N ARG A 170 0.73 23.03 -64.09
CA ARG A 170 2.13 22.61 -64.06
C ARG A 170 2.47 21.81 -65.32
N ASN A 171 3.17 22.45 -66.27
CA ASN A 171 3.62 21.82 -67.52
C ASN A 171 4.94 21.05 -67.34
N GLY A 172 5.14 19.98 -68.14
CA GLY A 172 6.42 19.24 -68.21
C GLY A 172 6.63 18.13 -67.17
N VAL A 173 5.54 17.58 -66.60
CA VAL A 173 5.60 16.43 -65.69
C VAL A 173 5.59 15.12 -66.48
N THR A 174 6.53 14.24 -66.18
CA THR A 174 6.62 12.92 -66.80
C THR A 174 6.76 11.84 -65.75
N ALA A 175 5.99 10.74 -65.86
CA ALA A 175 6.22 9.55 -65.05
C ALA A 175 7.55 8.90 -65.42
N VAL A 176 8.33 8.52 -64.41
CA VAL A 176 9.67 7.96 -64.53
C VAL A 176 9.69 6.57 -63.94
N GLY A 177 10.35 5.65 -64.65
CA GLY A 177 10.41 4.25 -64.27
C GLY A 177 9.08 3.51 -64.43
N THR A 178 9.11 2.25 -64.01
CA THR A 178 7.95 1.34 -63.99
C THR A 178 7.27 1.45 -62.63
N PRO A 179 5.95 1.70 -62.57
CA PRO A 179 5.21 1.69 -61.30
C PRO A 179 5.38 0.37 -60.57
N THR A 180 5.52 0.44 -59.25
CA THR A 180 5.57 -0.75 -58.37
C THR A 180 4.34 -0.78 -57.45
N LEU A 181 3.97 -1.96 -56.97
CA LEU A 181 2.84 -2.11 -56.05
C LEU A 181 3.27 -1.96 -54.60
N SER A 182 2.42 -1.34 -53.79
CA SER A 182 2.53 -1.22 -52.34
C SER A 182 1.17 -1.42 -51.68
N ILE A 183 1.17 -1.69 -50.38
CA ILE A 183 -0.04 -1.71 -49.56
C ILE A 183 -0.06 -0.42 -48.74
N PHE A 184 -1.11 0.38 -48.88
CA PHE A 184 -1.34 1.58 -48.08
C PHE A 184 -2.40 1.27 -47.03
N ASP A 185 -2.05 1.34 -45.76
CA ASP A 185 -3.00 1.23 -44.66
C ASP A 185 -3.00 2.54 -43.87
N PRO A 186 -4.04 3.38 -43.98
CA PRO A 186 -4.06 4.65 -43.28
C PRO A 186 -4.13 4.51 -41.75
N ARG A 187 -4.50 3.32 -41.22
CA ARG A 187 -4.46 3.03 -39.76
C ARG A 187 -3.04 2.99 -39.21
N ILE A 188 -2.05 2.68 -40.04
CA ILE A 188 -0.64 2.73 -39.68
C ILE A 188 -0.15 4.18 -39.58
N LEU A 189 -0.76 5.10 -40.34
CA LEU A 189 -0.33 6.49 -40.44
C LEU A 189 -1.17 7.46 -39.59
N GLY A 190 -2.15 6.96 -38.83
CA GLY A 190 -2.92 7.71 -37.84
C GLY A 190 -3.87 8.79 -38.38
N GLY A 191 -4.06 8.90 -39.70
CA GLY A 191 -4.88 9.96 -40.32
C GLY A 191 -6.37 9.58 -40.42
N PRO A 192 -7.28 10.56 -40.51
CA PRO A 192 -8.67 10.28 -40.85
C PRO A 192 -8.75 9.79 -42.30
N GLY A 193 -9.40 8.63 -42.52
CA GLY A 193 -9.56 8.00 -43.83
C GLY A 193 -9.75 6.49 -43.74
N LEU A 194 -10.37 5.88 -44.77
CA LEU A 194 -10.81 4.48 -44.82
C LEU A 194 -9.86 3.52 -44.11
N SER A 195 -10.31 2.96 -42.98
CA SER A 195 -9.58 2.06 -42.08
C SER A 195 -9.37 0.65 -42.66
N ARG A 196 -8.99 0.56 -43.94
CA ARG A 196 -8.59 -0.67 -44.61
C ARG A 196 -7.32 -0.49 -45.43
N ALA A 197 -6.43 -1.47 -45.31
CA ALA A 197 -5.31 -1.64 -46.20
C ALA A 197 -5.79 -1.72 -47.66
N THR A 198 -5.16 -0.95 -48.54
CA THR A 198 -5.50 -0.86 -49.96
C THR A 198 -4.25 -1.09 -50.79
N LEU A 199 -4.39 -1.78 -51.93
CA LEU A 199 -3.29 -1.93 -52.88
C LEU A 199 -3.13 -0.65 -53.71
N VAL A 200 -1.90 -0.17 -53.86
CA VAL A 200 -1.58 1.09 -54.52
C VAL A 200 -0.41 0.92 -55.49
N TRP A 201 -0.40 1.71 -56.56
CA TRP A 201 0.73 1.89 -57.46
C TRP A 201 1.60 3.06 -57.01
N ASN A 202 2.88 2.83 -56.80
CA ASN A 202 3.89 3.86 -56.57
C ASN A 202 4.40 4.34 -57.92
N VAL A 203 4.05 5.56 -58.30
CA VAL A 203 4.49 6.15 -59.56
C VAL A 203 5.41 7.32 -59.30
N THR A 204 6.70 7.18 -59.59
CA THR A 204 7.58 8.34 -59.57
C THR A 204 7.27 9.25 -60.76
N VAL A 205 7.10 10.54 -60.52
CA VAL A 205 6.93 11.59 -61.52
C VAL A 205 8.03 12.62 -61.32
N ASN A 206 8.63 13.03 -62.43
CA ASN A 206 9.63 14.09 -62.46
C ASN A 206 9.06 15.31 -63.16
N ARG A 207 9.45 16.49 -62.69
CA ARG A 207 9.24 17.75 -63.40
C ARG A 207 10.56 18.22 -64.01
N GLY A 208 10.60 18.41 -65.33
CA GLY A 208 11.73 19.07 -65.99
C GLY A 208 11.69 20.60 -65.83
N GLY A 209 12.85 21.26 -65.80
CA GLY A 209 13.03 22.72 -65.73
C GLY A 209 13.70 23.21 -64.45
N ALA A 210 13.63 24.52 -64.23
CA ALA A 210 14.10 25.33 -63.10
C ALA A 210 14.13 24.73 -61.67
N ASN A 211 13.17 23.85 -61.37
CA ASN A 211 13.01 23.19 -60.08
C ASN A 211 12.76 21.69 -60.34
N PRO A 212 13.81 20.89 -60.50
CA PRO A 212 13.66 19.45 -60.63
C PRO A 212 13.11 18.89 -59.31
N LEU A 213 11.88 18.41 -59.35
CA LEU A 213 11.24 17.69 -58.24
C LEU A 213 10.99 16.25 -58.71
N SER A 214 11.44 15.29 -57.92
CA SER A 214 11.13 13.88 -58.07
C SER A 214 10.15 13.50 -56.97
N ARG A 215 8.92 13.11 -57.33
CA ARG A 215 7.84 12.78 -56.39
C ARG A 215 7.28 11.40 -56.70
N ILE A 216 7.03 10.59 -55.70
CA ILE A 216 6.22 9.38 -55.77
C ILE A 216 4.76 9.78 -55.60
N VAL A 217 3.89 9.43 -56.53
CA VAL A 217 2.44 9.54 -56.42
C VAL A 217 1.87 8.13 -56.25
N TYR A 218 1.11 7.91 -55.19
CA TYR A 218 0.41 6.67 -54.91
C TYR A 218 -0.96 6.71 -55.57
N ILE A 219 -1.24 5.75 -56.46
CA ILE A 219 -2.51 5.62 -57.17
C ILE A 219 -3.24 4.38 -56.70
N ASP A 220 -4.52 4.49 -56.34
CA ASP A 220 -5.32 3.34 -55.95
C ASP A 220 -5.33 2.29 -57.07
N ALA A 221 -4.91 1.07 -56.77
CA ALA A 221 -4.73 0.03 -57.77
C ALA A 221 -6.04 -0.64 -58.21
N GLN A 222 -7.17 -0.29 -57.59
CA GLN A 222 -8.50 -0.77 -57.92
C GLN A 222 -9.35 0.27 -58.65
N ARG A 223 -9.20 1.55 -58.30
CA ARG A 223 -10.08 2.66 -58.72
C ARG A 223 -9.34 3.80 -59.44
N GLY A 224 -8.01 3.86 -59.36
CA GLY A 224 -7.18 4.69 -60.25
C GLY A 224 -7.07 6.16 -59.89
N PHE A 225 -7.56 6.58 -58.72
CA PHE A 225 -7.40 7.94 -58.20
C PHE A 225 -6.12 8.05 -57.35
N PRO A 226 -5.48 9.24 -57.30
CA PRO A 226 -4.35 9.48 -56.42
C PRO A 226 -4.78 9.50 -54.96
N ILE A 227 -4.03 8.81 -54.12
CA ILE A 227 -4.31 8.62 -52.69
C ILE A 227 -3.26 9.29 -51.80
N ALA A 228 -2.03 9.44 -52.27
CA ALA A 228 -0.98 10.19 -51.56
C ALA A 228 0.14 10.57 -52.54
N SER A 229 1.04 11.47 -52.14
CA SER A 229 2.29 11.70 -52.89
C SER A 229 3.43 12.24 -52.01
N MET A 230 4.67 11.79 -52.24
CA MET A 230 5.87 12.01 -51.39
C MET A 230 7.13 12.28 -52.23
N ASP A 231 8.02 13.21 -51.85
CA ASP A 231 9.20 13.60 -52.65
C ASP A 231 10.44 12.67 -52.45
N LYS A 232 11.45 12.70 -53.35
CA LYS A 232 12.70 11.85 -53.39
C LYS A 232 14.02 12.70 -53.41
N MET A 233 15.11 12.19 -52.79
CA MET A 233 16.35 12.85 -52.23
C MET A 233 17.64 13.10 -53.10
N GLU A 234 18.61 13.97 -52.65
CA GLU A 234 20.07 13.75 -52.28
C GLU A 234 20.96 15.04 -51.98
N ALA A 235 21.88 14.96 -50.97
CA ALA A 235 23.29 15.50 -50.77
C ALA A 235 23.68 16.84 -50.02
N THR A 236 24.52 16.72 -48.94
CA THR A 236 25.38 17.69 -48.16
C THR A 236 24.85 19.11 -47.81
N LEU A 237 25.39 19.80 -46.78
CA LEU A 237 25.00 21.21 -46.47
C LEU A 237 25.04 22.05 -47.74
N ASN A 238 23.86 22.52 -48.13
CA ASN A 238 23.65 23.27 -49.35
C ASN A 238 22.51 24.24 -49.07
N ARG A 239 22.83 25.52 -48.89
CA ARG A 239 21.85 26.58 -48.60
C ARG A 239 21.62 27.48 -49.80
N THR A 240 20.38 27.90 -49.99
CA THR A 240 20.00 28.95 -50.94
C THR A 240 18.99 29.90 -50.32
N VAL A 241 19.32 31.19 -50.28
CA VAL A 241 18.44 32.25 -49.78
C VAL A 241 18.05 33.20 -50.92
N CYS A 242 16.75 33.33 -51.15
CA CYS A 242 16.17 34.29 -52.07
C CYS A 242 15.60 35.49 -51.33
N ASP A 243 15.59 36.64 -52.00
CA ASP A 243 15.07 37.89 -51.47
C ASP A 243 13.84 38.34 -52.25
N ALA A 244 12.67 38.32 -51.61
CA ALA A 244 11.40 38.74 -52.21
C ALA A 244 11.22 40.27 -52.24
N LYS A 245 12.19 41.03 -51.72
CA LYS A 245 12.26 42.50 -51.78
C LYS A 245 11.03 43.22 -51.20
N SER A 246 10.33 42.59 -50.26
CA SER A 246 9.06 43.11 -49.70
C SER A 246 8.00 43.38 -50.78
N THR A 247 7.96 42.53 -51.81
CA THR A 247 6.97 42.60 -52.89
C THR A 247 6.17 41.31 -52.96
N ALA A 248 4.94 41.38 -53.48
CA ALA A 248 4.09 40.22 -53.71
C ALA A 248 4.75 39.26 -54.71
N THR A 249 5.52 38.31 -54.20
CA THR A 249 6.32 37.35 -54.97
C THR A 249 5.80 35.95 -54.69
N LYS A 250 5.68 35.12 -55.74
CA LYS A 250 5.32 33.71 -55.58
C LYS A 250 6.53 32.90 -55.14
N VAL A 251 6.44 32.28 -53.96
CA VAL A 251 7.28 31.16 -53.51
C VAL A 251 7.10 30.01 -54.53
N PRO A 252 8.13 29.23 -54.94
CA PRO A 252 9.40 28.95 -54.24
C PRO A 252 10.64 29.75 -54.68
N CYS A 253 11.59 29.92 -53.75
CA CYS A 253 12.99 30.22 -54.05
C CYS A 253 13.54 29.21 -55.08
N SER A 254 14.14 29.71 -56.16
CA SER A 254 14.73 28.87 -57.22
C SER A 254 15.96 29.54 -57.80
N SER A 255 16.95 28.77 -58.25
CA SER A 255 18.16 29.31 -58.91
C SER A 255 17.90 29.83 -60.34
N THR A 256 16.68 30.27 -60.63
CA THR A 256 16.28 30.78 -61.95
C THR A 256 16.47 32.28 -62.10
N PRO A 257 16.58 32.79 -63.34
CA PRO A 257 16.60 34.23 -63.61
C PRO A 257 15.38 35.01 -63.08
N SER A 258 14.24 34.34 -62.86
CA SER A 258 12.99 34.95 -62.38
C SER A 258 12.89 35.13 -60.86
N ALA A 259 13.77 34.49 -60.09
CA ALA A 259 13.84 34.63 -58.63
C ALA A 259 15.26 34.34 -58.12
N PRO A 260 16.28 35.11 -58.55
CA PRO A 260 17.68 34.75 -58.34
C PRO A 260 18.03 34.63 -56.85
N ALA A 261 18.86 33.63 -56.53
CA ALA A 261 19.43 33.50 -55.19
C ALA A 261 20.21 34.77 -54.82
N ALA A 262 19.89 35.34 -53.67
CA ALA A 262 20.60 36.47 -53.09
C ALA A 262 21.89 36.03 -52.37
N ARG A 263 21.91 34.79 -51.85
CA ARG A 263 23.08 34.09 -51.31
C ARG A 263 22.89 32.59 -51.50
N SER A 264 23.94 31.87 -51.92
CA SER A 264 23.97 30.41 -52.03
C SER A 264 25.18 29.86 -51.28
N GLU A 265 25.26 28.55 -51.11
CA GLU A 265 26.35 27.89 -50.38
C GLU A 265 27.74 28.38 -50.82
N GLY A 266 28.56 28.85 -49.88
CA GLY A 266 29.89 29.42 -50.14
C GLY A 266 29.90 30.81 -50.79
N GLY A 267 28.74 31.41 -51.04
CA GLY A 267 28.60 32.75 -51.62
C GLY A 267 28.92 33.88 -50.63
N ALA A 268 29.36 35.02 -51.16
CA ALA A 268 29.63 36.22 -50.38
C ALA A 268 28.36 36.75 -49.70
N ALA A 269 28.53 37.43 -48.56
CA ALA A 269 27.44 38.05 -47.83
C ALA A 269 26.67 39.05 -48.71
N SER A 270 25.34 39.05 -48.57
CA SER A 270 24.45 40.01 -49.23
C SER A 270 24.49 41.36 -48.53
N SER A 271 24.13 42.43 -49.23
CA SER A 271 23.89 43.74 -48.60
C SER A 271 22.55 43.82 -47.83
N VAL A 272 21.73 42.77 -47.90
CA VAL A 272 20.43 42.66 -47.21
C VAL A 272 20.60 41.81 -45.95
N THR A 273 20.35 42.40 -44.78
CA THR A 273 20.52 41.73 -43.47
C THR A 273 19.71 40.44 -43.36
N ASP A 274 18.41 40.48 -43.69
CA ASP A 274 17.53 39.30 -43.62
C ASP A 274 18.09 38.11 -44.42
N VAL A 275 18.76 38.36 -45.56
CA VAL A 275 19.38 37.31 -46.38
C VAL A 275 20.54 36.64 -45.64
N ASN A 276 21.33 37.42 -44.90
CA ASN A 276 22.47 36.90 -44.17
C ASN A 276 22.02 36.14 -42.93
N THR A 277 21.12 36.70 -42.12
CA THR A 277 20.64 36.01 -40.91
C THR A 277 19.92 34.70 -41.25
N ALA A 278 19.06 34.69 -42.29
CA ALA A 278 18.44 33.44 -42.75
C ALA A 278 19.43 32.40 -43.31
N TYR A 279 20.59 32.84 -43.82
CA TYR A 279 21.63 31.94 -44.33
C TYR A 279 22.51 31.38 -43.18
N ASP A 280 22.91 32.27 -42.27
CA ASP A 280 23.85 31.97 -41.20
C ASP A 280 23.14 31.08 -40.14
N TYR A 281 21.96 31.47 -39.64
CA TYR A 281 21.20 30.68 -38.66
C TYR A 281 20.71 29.34 -39.20
N ALA A 282 20.33 29.25 -40.48
CA ALA A 282 20.04 27.96 -41.11
C ALA A 282 21.27 27.02 -41.14
N GLY A 283 22.48 27.60 -41.16
CA GLY A 283 23.73 26.87 -40.98
C GLY A 283 23.95 26.40 -39.55
N ASP A 284 23.66 27.24 -38.57
CA ASP A 284 23.78 26.91 -37.15
C ASP A 284 22.79 25.81 -36.75
N THR A 285 21.54 25.90 -37.20
CA THR A 285 20.55 24.82 -37.05
C THR A 285 21.01 23.52 -37.72
N TYR A 286 21.58 23.58 -38.93
CA TYR A 286 22.14 22.40 -39.58
C TYR A 286 23.29 21.79 -38.76
N ASN A 287 24.20 22.61 -38.23
CA ASN A 287 25.32 22.15 -37.42
C ASN A 287 24.84 21.53 -36.11
N PHE A 288 23.81 22.10 -35.48
CA PHE A 288 23.16 21.53 -34.30
C PHE A 288 22.63 20.12 -34.57
N TYR A 289 21.84 19.95 -35.63
CA TYR A 289 21.31 18.63 -36.02
C TYR A 289 22.41 17.66 -36.47
N GLN A 290 23.46 18.15 -37.14
CA GLN A 290 24.65 17.36 -37.46
C GLN A 290 25.35 16.86 -36.19
N GLY A 291 25.42 17.70 -35.14
CA GLY A 291 25.93 17.31 -33.82
C GLY A 291 25.11 16.22 -33.14
N LEU A 292 23.81 16.11 -33.48
CA LEU A 292 22.92 15.01 -33.07
C LEU A 292 22.98 13.80 -34.02
N GLY A 293 23.83 13.86 -35.05
CA GLY A 293 24.04 12.79 -36.02
C GLY A 293 23.05 12.80 -37.20
N ARG A 294 22.34 13.91 -37.43
CA ARG A 294 21.38 14.08 -38.53
C ARG A 294 21.96 14.92 -39.68
N ASN A 295 21.80 14.45 -40.91
CA ASN A 295 22.25 15.19 -42.10
C ASN A 295 21.12 16.02 -42.74
N SER A 296 20.98 17.29 -42.36
CA SER A 296 19.94 18.22 -42.84
C SER A 296 18.50 17.85 -42.43
N ILE A 297 17.53 18.55 -43.02
CA ILE A 297 16.09 18.41 -42.77
C ILE A 297 15.60 16.97 -42.97
N ASP A 298 16.09 16.24 -43.98
CA ASP A 298 15.62 14.91 -44.39
C ASP A 298 16.53 13.74 -43.96
N ASP A 299 17.59 14.01 -43.20
CA ASP A 299 18.68 13.06 -42.88
C ASP A 299 19.44 12.53 -44.12
N ASN A 300 19.37 13.23 -45.25
CA ASN A 300 20.11 12.88 -46.46
C ASN A 300 20.61 14.10 -47.25
N GLY A 301 20.80 15.21 -46.55
CA GLY A 301 21.42 16.41 -47.12
C GLY A 301 20.49 17.22 -48.01
N MET A 302 19.19 17.27 -47.72
CA MET A 302 18.27 18.19 -48.39
C MET A 302 18.83 19.63 -48.42
N GLU A 303 18.77 20.25 -49.60
CA GLU A 303 19.09 21.68 -49.76
C GLU A 303 18.14 22.53 -48.90
N ILE A 304 18.71 23.39 -48.06
CA ILE A 304 17.96 24.29 -47.19
C ILE A 304 17.67 25.58 -47.94
N LYS A 305 16.38 25.80 -48.26
CA LYS A 305 15.92 26.99 -49.00
C LYS A 305 15.22 27.96 -48.08
N SER A 306 15.51 29.24 -48.25
CA SER A 306 14.83 30.32 -47.54
C SER A 306 14.37 31.42 -48.51
N THR A 307 13.18 31.97 -48.32
CA THR A 307 12.75 33.22 -48.95
C THR A 307 12.53 34.27 -47.88
N VAL A 308 13.27 35.38 -47.94
CA VAL A 308 13.15 36.47 -46.95
C VAL A 308 12.43 37.67 -47.53
N ARG A 309 11.94 38.56 -46.65
CA ARG A 309 11.15 39.75 -47.00
C ARG A 309 9.92 39.41 -47.84
N PHE A 310 9.29 38.29 -47.52
CA PHE A 310 8.10 37.81 -48.19
C PHE A 310 6.89 38.72 -47.94
N CYS A 311 5.98 38.71 -48.90
CA CYS A 311 4.76 39.49 -48.93
C CYS A 311 3.66 38.68 -49.62
N PRO A 312 2.55 38.33 -48.94
CA PRO A 312 1.43 37.65 -49.56
C PRO A 312 0.69 38.59 -50.54
N ALA A 313 -0.03 38.01 -51.50
CA ALA A 313 -0.78 38.77 -52.51
C ALA A 313 -1.97 39.58 -51.93
N THR A 314 -2.29 39.40 -50.65
CA THR A 314 -3.45 39.95 -49.93
C THR A 314 -3.20 41.32 -49.28
N ASN A 315 -2.19 42.08 -49.74
CA ASN A 315 -1.77 43.40 -49.21
C ASN A 315 -1.25 43.43 -47.75
N GLN A 316 -1.00 42.28 -47.11
CA GLN A 316 -0.35 42.23 -45.78
C GLN A 316 1.17 42.37 -45.92
N CYS A 317 1.65 43.60 -46.16
CA CYS A 317 3.06 43.93 -46.34
C CYS A 317 3.49 45.06 -45.38
N PRO A 318 4.54 44.88 -44.55
CA PRO A 318 5.33 43.66 -44.41
C PRO A 318 4.49 42.49 -43.84
N TYR A 319 4.81 41.27 -44.25
CA TYR A 319 4.18 40.07 -43.71
C TYR A 319 4.69 39.84 -42.29
N GLY A 320 3.78 39.75 -41.32
CA GLY A 320 4.09 39.57 -39.90
C GLY A 320 4.17 38.11 -39.48
N ASN A 321 4.81 37.25 -40.28
CA ASN A 321 4.99 35.84 -39.89
C ASN A 321 6.18 35.17 -40.61
N ALA A 322 6.59 34.01 -40.10
CA ALA A 322 7.42 33.02 -40.77
C ALA A 322 6.63 31.71 -40.97
N TYR A 323 7.08 30.84 -41.87
CA TYR A 323 6.54 29.48 -42.01
C TYR A 323 7.44 28.55 -42.83
N TRP A 324 7.45 27.27 -42.49
CA TRP A 324 7.82 26.16 -43.35
C TRP A 324 6.66 25.74 -44.24
N ASN A 325 6.87 25.74 -45.57
CA ASN A 325 5.79 25.44 -46.52
C ASN A 325 5.76 24.00 -47.04
N GLY A 326 6.50 23.09 -46.40
CA GLY A 326 6.72 21.72 -46.86
C GLY A 326 7.95 21.52 -47.76
N SER A 327 8.60 22.62 -48.20
CA SER A 327 9.77 22.57 -49.09
C SER A 327 10.86 23.61 -48.83
N GLN A 328 10.52 24.71 -48.15
CA GLN A 328 11.45 25.79 -47.79
C GLN A 328 10.89 26.60 -46.63
N MET A 329 11.75 27.37 -45.97
CA MET A 329 11.34 28.39 -45.00
C MET A 329 11.02 29.71 -45.71
N VAL A 330 10.03 30.42 -45.20
CA VAL A 330 9.61 31.72 -45.71
C VAL A 330 9.51 32.69 -44.55
N TYR A 331 10.16 33.83 -44.67
CA TYR A 331 10.21 34.85 -43.62
C TYR A 331 9.63 36.16 -44.12
N GLY A 332 8.72 36.74 -43.34
CA GLY A 332 8.39 38.15 -43.40
C GLY A 332 9.63 39.04 -43.22
N ARG A 333 9.50 40.33 -43.52
CA ARG A 333 10.63 41.25 -43.33
C ARG A 333 10.99 41.31 -41.84
N GLY A 334 12.25 41.03 -41.52
CA GLY A 334 12.77 41.00 -40.15
C GLY A 334 12.47 39.72 -39.36
N TYR A 335 11.74 38.75 -39.90
CA TYR A 335 11.42 37.50 -39.17
C TYR A 335 12.56 36.47 -39.18
N SER A 336 13.60 36.69 -39.97
CA SER A 336 14.81 35.88 -39.92
C SER A 336 15.86 36.46 -38.96
N SER A 337 15.54 37.49 -38.17
CA SER A 337 16.51 38.10 -37.24
C SER A 337 16.67 37.33 -35.94
N ALA A 338 15.69 36.50 -35.58
CA ALA A 338 15.75 35.60 -34.45
C ALA A 338 16.12 34.19 -34.95
N ASP A 339 17.17 33.63 -34.37
CA ASP A 339 17.74 32.31 -34.64
C ASP A 339 16.81 31.19 -34.21
N ASP A 340 16.19 31.31 -33.04
CA ASP A 340 15.17 30.40 -32.52
C ASP A 340 13.97 30.26 -33.49
N VAL A 341 13.52 31.35 -34.12
CA VAL A 341 12.47 31.36 -35.16
C VAL A 341 12.98 30.68 -36.42
N VAL A 342 14.21 30.93 -36.85
CA VAL A 342 14.78 30.24 -38.03
C VAL A 342 14.88 28.73 -37.79
N ALA A 343 15.33 28.34 -36.60
CA ALA A 343 15.47 26.96 -36.17
C ALA A 343 14.12 26.28 -35.94
N HIS A 344 13.11 26.99 -35.43
CA HIS A 344 11.73 26.54 -35.30
C HIS A 344 11.17 26.14 -36.68
N GLU A 345 11.26 27.04 -37.67
CA GLU A 345 10.75 26.75 -39.01
C GLU A 345 11.47 25.57 -39.67
N LEU A 346 12.78 25.45 -39.47
CA LEU A 346 13.55 24.33 -39.99
C LEU A 346 13.18 23.01 -39.28
N THR A 347 12.85 23.09 -37.99
CA THR A 347 12.42 21.96 -37.16
C THR A 347 11.07 21.41 -37.60
N HIS A 348 10.13 22.23 -38.07
CA HIS A 348 8.95 21.70 -38.75
C HIS A 348 9.30 20.80 -39.94
N GLY A 349 10.33 21.17 -40.70
CA GLY A 349 10.93 20.31 -41.72
C GLY A 349 11.47 19.00 -41.12
N VAL A 350 12.25 19.06 -40.04
CA VAL A 350 12.75 17.86 -39.36
C VAL A 350 11.60 16.96 -38.89
N THR A 351 10.54 17.53 -38.33
CA THR A 351 9.30 16.84 -37.93
C THR A 351 8.64 16.15 -39.12
N GLN A 352 8.54 16.82 -40.28
CA GLN A 352 8.04 16.22 -41.51
C GLN A 352 8.85 14.98 -41.96
N TYR A 353 10.15 14.95 -41.72
CA TYR A 353 11.03 13.81 -42.08
C TYR A 353 11.39 12.90 -40.90
N THR A 354 10.68 13.01 -39.77
CA THR A 354 10.81 12.14 -38.60
C THR A 354 9.45 11.63 -38.12
N SER A 355 8.84 12.29 -37.13
CA SER A 355 7.59 11.86 -36.47
C SER A 355 6.34 12.10 -37.30
N GLN A 356 6.37 13.03 -38.27
CA GLN A 356 5.26 13.38 -39.15
C GLN A 356 3.99 13.82 -38.39
N LEU A 357 4.16 14.48 -37.25
CA LEU A 357 3.06 14.94 -36.42
C LEU A 357 2.04 15.78 -37.21
N PHE A 358 0.77 15.38 -37.15
CA PHE A 358 -0.30 16.16 -37.76
C PHE A 358 -0.34 17.53 -37.13
N TYR A 359 -0.44 18.55 -37.98
CA TYR A 359 -0.54 19.93 -37.54
C TYR A 359 -1.97 20.27 -37.10
N TYR A 360 -2.47 19.53 -36.10
CA TYR A 360 -3.84 19.62 -35.61
C TYR A 360 -3.93 19.12 -34.17
N TYR A 361 -4.67 19.81 -33.30
CA TYR A 361 -4.87 19.45 -31.89
C TYR A 361 -3.57 19.10 -31.15
N GLN A 362 -3.55 18.06 -30.31
CA GLN A 362 -2.41 17.71 -29.47
C GLN A 362 -1.18 17.32 -30.29
N SER A 363 -1.33 16.58 -31.40
CA SER A 363 -0.19 16.29 -32.28
C SER A 363 0.39 17.56 -32.89
N GLY A 364 -0.47 18.53 -33.22
CA GLY A 364 -0.03 19.82 -33.74
C GLY A 364 0.62 20.69 -32.68
N ALA A 365 0.08 20.67 -31.46
CA ALA A 365 0.67 21.34 -30.32
C ALA A 365 2.03 20.74 -29.91
N ILE A 366 2.20 19.43 -30.09
CA ILE A 366 3.49 18.77 -29.92
C ILE A 366 4.43 19.15 -31.08
N ASN A 367 3.94 19.25 -32.32
CA ASN A 367 4.72 19.69 -33.48
C ASN A 367 5.27 21.12 -33.28
N GLU A 368 4.40 22.06 -32.88
CA GLU A 368 4.76 23.41 -32.46
C GLU A 368 5.74 23.40 -31.30
N GLY A 369 5.43 22.65 -30.23
CA GLY A 369 6.28 22.58 -29.06
C GLY A 369 7.67 22.01 -29.36
N LEU A 370 7.78 21.00 -30.22
CA LEU A 370 9.09 20.49 -30.67
C LEU A 370 9.88 21.54 -31.45
N SER A 371 9.19 22.35 -32.25
CA SER A 371 9.81 23.41 -33.03
C SER A 371 10.33 24.54 -32.13
N ASP A 372 9.58 24.90 -31.09
CA ASP A 372 10.05 25.78 -30.01
C ASP A 372 11.24 25.18 -29.26
N ILE A 373 11.14 23.91 -28.84
CA ILE A 373 12.17 23.21 -28.07
C ILE A 373 13.51 23.14 -28.81
N PHE A 374 13.50 22.77 -30.09
CA PHE A 374 14.74 22.73 -30.87
C PHE A 374 15.18 24.11 -31.33
N GLY A 375 14.26 25.07 -31.51
CA GLY A 375 14.59 26.47 -31.70
C GLY A 375 15.46 26.99 -30.58
N GLU A 376 14.98 26.86 -29.35
CA GLU A 376 15.67 27.25 -28.12
C GLU A 376 16.95 26.48 -27.85
N PHE A 377 16.99 25.18 -28.17
CA PHE A 377 18.24 24.45 -28.04
C PHE A 377 19.31 24.89 -29.03
N VAL A 378 18.93 25.44 -30.19
CA VAL A 378 19.88 26.02 -31.15
C VAL A 378 20.39 27.35 -30.61
N ASP A 379 19.48 28.27 -30.30
CA ASP A 379 19.75 29.61 -29.77
C ASP A 379 20.68 29.55 -28.53
N GLN A 380 20.30 28.77 -27.52
CA GLN A 380 21.10 28.59 -26.31
C GLN A 380 22.48 27.92 -26.51
N THR A 381 22.82 27.44 -27.71
CA THR A 381 24.08 26.71 -27.96
C THR A 381 24.93 27.20 -29.12
N ASP A 382 24.47 28.14 -29.94
CA ASP A 382 25.24 28.71 -31.04
C ASP A 382 26.05 29.95 -30.63
N GLY A 383 25.64 30.61 -29.55
CA GLY A 383 26.31 31.79 -28.98
C GLY A 383 26.07 33.06 -29.77
N VAL A 384 24.98 33.13 -30.54
CA VAL A 384 24.44 34.37 -31.10
C VAL A 384 23.21 34.82 -30.28
N GLY A 385 22.41 35.75 -30.79
CA GLY A 385 21.19 36.21 -30.12
C GLY A 385 21.30 36.80 -28.70
N THR A 386 20.17 36.91 -28.01
CA THR A 386 20.05 37.46 -26.65
C THR A 386 19.68 36.40 -25.60
N ASP A 387 20.59 35.48 -25.28
CA ASP A 387 20.36 34.40 -24.29
C ASP A 387 20.42 34.80 -22.79
N THR A 388 20.04 36.01 -22.40
CA THR A 388 20.10 36.37 -20.97
C THR A 388 19.12 35.52 -20.15
N THR A 389 19.42 35.24 -18.88
CA THR A 389 18.54 34.42 -18.02
C THR A 389 17.08 34.87 -17.98
N ALA A 390 16.81 36.16 -18.24
CA ALA A 390 15.46 36.72 -18.26
C ALA A 390 14.64 36.37 -19.52
N VAL A 391 15.31 36.08 -20.65
CA VAL A 391 14.65 35.86 -21.95
C VAL A 391 15.06 34.55 -22.62
N LYS A 392 16.00 33.79 -22.02
CA LYS A 392 16.54 32.50 -22.47
C LYS A 392 15.51 31.42 -22.89
N TRP A 393 14.23 31.57 -22.56
CA TRP A 393 13.18 30.61 -22.88
C TRP A 393 11.99 31.30 -23.56
N GLN A 394 12.24 32.46 -24.15
CA GLN A 394 11.23 33.27 -24.82
C GLN A 394 11.40 33.12 -26.32
N ILE A 395 10.37 32.64 -27.01
CA ILE A 395 10.42 32.45 -28.46
C ILE A 395 10.29 33.80 -29.17
N GLY A 396 11.25 34.17 -30.00
CA GLY A 396 11.27 35.34 -30.88
C GLY A 396 11.56 36.66 -30.16
N GLU A 397 12.21 36.62 -29.00
CA GLU A 397 12.69 37.77 -28.23
C GLU A 397 13.60 38.72 -29.03
N ASP A 398 14.35 38.19 -29.99
CA ASP A 398 15.20 38.94 -30.91
C ASP A 398 14.46 39.53 -32.13
N LEU A 399 13.16 39.29 -32.26
CA LEU A 399 12.32 39.96 -33.23
C LEU A 399 12.04 41.41 -32.81
N SER A 400 11.81 42.28 -33.78
CA SER A 400 11.39 43.67 -33.49
C SER A 400 10.04 43.79 -32.75
N ILE A 401 9.25 42.72 -32.74
CA ILE A 401 7.96 42.64 -32.03
C ILE A 401 8.11 42.10 -30.61
N GLY A 402 9.31 41.65 -30.23
CA GLY A 402 9.58 40.92 -29.00
C GLY A 402 9.04 39.49 -29.01
N ALA A 403 9.20 38.83 -27.88
CA ALA A 403 8.80 37.44 -27.70
C ALA A 403 7.31 37.21 -27.98
N ILE A 404 7.00 36.05 -28.55
CA ILE A 404 5.64 35.61 -28.87
C ILE A 404 5.14 34.49 -27.96
N ARG A 405 6.04 33.77 -27.28
CA ARG A 405 5.75 32.72 -26.29
C ARG A 405 6.82 32.71 -25.20
N ASP A 406 6.50 32.15 -24.04
CA ASP A 406 7.45 31.92 -22.94
C ASP A 406 7.37 30.44 -22.53
N MET A 407 8.43 29.69 -22.79
CA MET A 407 8.49 28.27 -22.45
C MET A 407 8.69 28.04 -20.95
N SER A 408 9.29 29.00 -20.24
CA SER A 408 9.52 28.91 -18.80
C SER A 408 8.25 29.19 -18.00
N ASP A 409 7.40 30.09 -18.49
CA ASP A 409 6.06 30.37 -17.95
C ASP A 409 5.08 30.72 -19.10
N PRO A 410 4.46 29.70 -19.73
CA PRO A 410 3.53 29.90 -20.84
C PRO A 410 2.36 30.81 -20.51
N THR A 411 2.00 30.94 -19.24
CA THR A 411 0.87 31.76 -18.81
C THR A 411 1.11 33.25 -19.04
N ASN A 412 2.36 33.70 -19.17
CA ASN A 412 2.71 35.08 -19.52
C ASN A 412 2.14 35.51 -20.89
N PHE A 413 1.92 34.55 -21.79
CA PHE A 413 1.33 34.77 -23.12
C PHE A 413 -0.08 34.17 -23.25
N GLY A 414 -0.68 33.72 -22.14
CA GLY A 414 -2.02 33.14 -22.12
C GLY A 414 -2.07 31.67 -22.55
N ASP A 415 -0.93 30.99 -22.64
CA ASP A 415 -0.83 29.58 -23.01
C ASP A 415 -0.92 28.68 -21.75
N PRO A 416 -1.36 27.42 -21.89
CA PRO A 416 -1.34 26.42 -20.82
C PRO A 416 0.07 25.94 -20.45
N ASP A 417 0.32 25.86 -19.16
CA ASP A 417 1.54 25.32 -18.53
C ASP A 417 1.44 23.81 -18.18
N LYS A 418 0.24 23.24 -18.25
CA LYS A 418 -0.10 21.82 -17.99
C LYS A 418 -1.44 21.45 -18.66
N THR A 419 -1.74 20.17 -18.78
CA THR A 419 -2.97 19.70 -19.47
C THR A 419 -4.28 20.07 -18.75
N SER A 420 -4.27 20.26 -17.42
CA SER A 420 -5.42 20.74 -16.66
C SER A 420 -5.55 22.27 -16.57
N SER A 421 -4.64 23.03 -17.20
CA SER A 421 -4.60 24.49 -17.09
C SER A 421 -5.89 25.15 -17.59
N ASP A 422 -6.33 26.21 -16.93
CA ASP A 422 -7.49 27.00 -17.39
C ASP A 422 -7.23 27.67 -18.75
N ASN A 423 -5.97 27.90 -19.11
CA ASN A 423 -5.59 28.41 -20.42
C ASN A 423 -5.65 27.35 -21.52
N TYR A 424 -5.81 26.06 -21.17
CA TYR A 424 -5.93 24.99 -22.16
C TYR A 424 -7.17 25.21 -23.01
N THR A 425 -7.02 25.23 -24.33
CA THR A 425 -8.15 25.49 -25.25
C THR A 425 -8.59 24.21 -25.94
N ALA A 426 -9.91 24.01 -25.97
CA ALA A 426 -10.55 22.97 -26.78
C ALA A 426 -10.62 23.35 -28.27
N ASP A 427 -10.34 24.64 -28.57
CA ASP A 427 -10.53 25.34 -29.84
C ASP A 427 -11.66 24.74 -30.69
N SER A 428 -12.89 25.04 -30.26
CA SER A 428 -14.12 24.69 -30.96
C SER A 428 -14.33 25.48 -32.26
N ALA A 429 -13.43 26.42 -32.60
CA ALA A 429 -13.63 27.41 -33.65
C ALA A 429 -12.49 27.49 -34.68
N SER A 430 -11.86 26.38 -35.10
CA SER A 430 -11.09 26.25 -36.35
C SER A 430 -9.96 27.27 -36.66
N GLY A 431 -9.63 28.20 -35.78
CA GLY A 431 -8.75 29.33 -36.08
C GLY A 431 -7.27 28.98 -35.93
N ASP A 432 -6.94 28.13 -34.95
CA ASP A 432 -5.57 27.73 -34.63
C ASP A 432 -5.37 26.20 -34.77
N SER A 433 -6.00 25.60 -35.77
CA SER A 433 -5.88 24.15 -36.03
C SER A 433 -6.14 23.27 -34.79
N GLY A 434 -7.03 23.69 -33.87
CA GLY A 434 -7.23 22.97 -32.61
C GLY A 434 -6.33 23.43 -31.46
N GLY A 435 -5.87 24.69 -31.48
CA GLY A 435 -5.02 25.28 -30.47
C GLY A 435 -3.57 24.80 -30.52
N VAL A 436 -2.99 24.65 -31.72
CA VAL A 436 -1.62 24.11 -31.86
C VAL A 436 -0.57 25.05 -31.28
N HIS A 437 -0.67 26.36 -31.52
CA HIS A 437 0.29 27.33 -30.96
C HIS A 437 0.00 27.62 -29.49
N THR A 438 -1.28 27.60 -29.08
CA THR A 438 -1.64 27.79 -27.68
C THR A 438 -1.21 26.60 -26.83
N ASN A 439 -1.67 25.40 -27.16
CA ASN A 439 -1.45 24.23 -26.31
C ASN A 439 0.01 23.75 -26.32
N SER A 440 0.86 24.20 -27.26
CA SER A 440 2.30 23.88 -27.26
C SER A 440 2.99 24.27 -25.95
N GLY A 441 2.46 25.26 -25.21
CA GLY A 441 2.87 25.65 -23.87
C GLY A 441 3.09 24.47 -22.90
N VAL A 442 2.31 23.39 -23.01
CA VAL A 442 2.46 22.19 -22.17
C VAL A 442 3.78 21.46 -22.47
N ALA A 443 4.10 21.27 -23.75
CA ALA A 443 5.37 20.66 -24.16
C ALA A 443 6.55 21.58 -23.85
N ASN A 444 6.36 22.89 -24.04
CA ASN A 444 7.35 23.92 -23.77
C ASN A 444 7.74 23.98 -22.29
N LYS A 445 6.74 24.05 -21.40
CA LYS A 445 6.97 24.00 -19.94
C LYS A 445 7.66 22.71 -19.52
N THR A 446 7.30 21.58 -20.14
CA THR A 446 7.96 20.30 -19.88
C THR A 446 9.44 20.38 -20.24
N ALA A 447 9.78 20.92 -21.41
CA ALA A 447 11.17 21.05 -21.85
C ALA A 447 12.00 22.00 -20.95
N TYR A 448 11.44 23.14 -20.57
CA TYR A 448 12.03 24.04 -19.58
C TYR A 448 12.36 23.30 -18.27
N LEU A 449 11.37 22.61 -17.68
CA LEU A 449 11.55 21.87 -16.42
C LEU A 449 12.56 20.72 -16.58
N THR A 450 12.56 20.01 -17.70
CA THR A 450 13.58 18.97 -17.94
C THR A 450 14.99 19.58 -18.01
N THR A 451 15.13 20.77 -18.58
CA THR A 451 16.44 21.35 -18.90
C THR A 451 17.02 22.12 -17.72
N ASP A 452 16.28 23.10 -17.19
CA ASP A 452 16.75 24.02 -16.14
C ASP A 452 16.22 23.65 -14.75
N GLY A 453 15.17 22.81 -14.67
CA GLY A 453 14.56 22.42 -13.41
C GLY A 453 13.64 23.48 -12.83
N GLY A 454 13.23 23.27 -11.58
CA GLY A 454 12.32 24.17 -10.86
C GLY A 454 11.31 23.42 -10.01
N THR A 455 10.48 24.17 -9.28
CA THR A 455 9.34 23.61 -8.54
C THR A 455 8.05 23.98 -9.25
N PHE A 456 7.30 22.98 -9.70
CA PHE A 456 6.03 23.17 -10.40
C PHE A 456 5.07 22.03 -10.07
N ASN A 457 3.80 22.35 -9.82
CA ASN A 457 2.73 21.38 -9.58
C ASN A 457 3.08 20.27 -8.56
N GLY A 458 3.67 20.65 -7.42
CA GLY A 458 4.07 19.72 -6.35
C GLY A 458 5.32 18.88 -6.64
N GLN A 459 5.96 19.05 -7.80
CA GLN A 459 7.22 18.40 -8.16
C GLN A 459 8.38 19.39 -8.02
N THR A 460 9.50 18.93 -7.46
CA THR A 460 10.79 19.64 -7.51
C THR A 460 11.74 18.88 -8.44
N ILE A 461 12.08 19.51 -9.55
CA ILE A 461 12.89 18.96 -10.64
C ILE A 461 14.29 19.58 -10.60
N SER A 462 15.31 18.74 -10.59
CA SER A 462 16.69 19.14 -10.86
C SER A 462 16.92 19.05 -12.37
N GLY A 463 17.11 20.18 -13.04
CA GLY A 463 17.32 20.22 -14.49
C GLY A 463 18.53 19.39 -14.92
N ILE A 464 18.41 18.67 -16.03
CA ILE A 464 19.48 17.80 -16.54
C ILE A 464 20.50 18.56 -17.43
N GLY A 465 20.21 19.83 -17.71
CA GLY A 465 21.00 20.72 -18.54
C GLY A 465 20.82 20.49 -20.05
N VAL A 466 21.01 21.55 -20.84
CA VAL A 466 20.75 21.57 -22.29
C VAL A 466 21.52 20.49 -23.07
N THR A 467 22.73 20.14 -22.63
CA THR A 467 23.57 19.12 -23.28
C THR A 467 22.91 17.74 -23.28
N LYS A 468 22.26 17.38 -22.16
CA LYS A 468 21.55 16.10 -22.01
C LYS A 468 20.13 16.20 -22.56
N ALA A 469 19.44 17.30 -22.27
CA ALA A 469 18.06 17.53 -22.68
C ALA A 469 17.90 17.43 -24.21
N LYS A 470 18.79 18.04 -25.00
CA LYS A 470 18.71 17.96 -26.48
C LYS A 470 18.82 16.53 -27.02
N GLN A 471 19.57 15.65 -26.35
CA GLN A 471 19.67 14.24 -26.74
C GLN A 471 18.39 13.47 -26.39
N VAL A 472 17.82 13.72 -25.21
CA VAL A 472 16.55 13.10 -24.79
C VAL A 472 15.41 13.54 -25.71
N TRP A 473 15.28 14.83 -25.98
CA TRP A 473 14.23 15.37 -26.85
C TRP A 473 14.42 14.95 -28.31
N TYR A 474 15.65 14.87 -28.81
CA TYR A 474 15.90 14.32 -30.16
C TYR A 474 15.57 12.83 -30.25
N GLN A 475 15.93 12.05 -29.23
CA GLN A 475 15.54 10.65 -29.17
C GLN A 475 14.01 10.50 -29.03
N THR A 476 13.34 11.40 -28.32
CA THR A 476 11.87 11.47 -28.20
C THR A 476 11.24 11.75 -29.56
N GLN A 477 11.73 12.75 -30.29
CA GLN A 477 11.27 13.09 -31.64
C GLN A 477 11.34 11.89 -32.60
N LEU A 478 12.38 11.06 -32.47
CA LEU A 478 12.54 9.85 -33.28
C LEU A 478 11.61 8.69 -32.87
N LEU A 479 11.05 8.72 -31.66
CA LEU A 479 10.12 7.72 -31.11
C LEU A 479 8.64 8.11 -31.31
N LEU A 480 8.33 9.41 -31.46
CA LEU A 480 6.98 9.91 -31.69
C LEU A 480 6.39 9.48 -33.04
N ARG A 481 5.05 9.42 -33.10
CA ARG A 481 4.26 9.04 -34.28
C ARG A 481 3.40 10.21 -34.75
N SER A 482 2.86 10.15 -35.96
CA SER A 482 2.12 11.25 -36.59
C SER A 482 0.88 11.72 -35.82
N GLY A 483 0.21 10.82 -35.10
CA GLY A 483 -0.97 11.12 -34.29
C GLY A 483 -0.72 11.17 -32.78
N SER A 484 0.54 11.29 -32.34
CA SER A 484 0.86 11.26 -30.92
C SER A 484 0.21 12.40 -30.15
N ASP A 485 -0.33 12.06 -28.98
CA ASP A 485 -0.94 12.97 -28.02
C ASP A 485 0.00 13.21 -26.81
N TYR A 486 -0.44 13.96 -25.80
CA TYR A 486 0.43 14.24 -24.65
C TYR A 486 0.80 12.99 -23.83
N GLN A 487 -0.06 11.98 -23.79
CA GLN A 487 0.23 10.73 -23.10
C GLN A 487 1.32 9.93 -23.83
N ASP A 488 1.24 9.90 -25.16
CA ASP A 488 2.31 9.39 -26.02
C ASP A 488 3.62 10.16 -25.80
N LEU A 489 3.56 11.50 -25.72
CA LEU A 489 4.74 12.33 -25.47
C LEU A 489 5.41 12.00 -24.12
N GLY A 490 4.62 11.92 -23.04
CA GLY A 490 5.13 11.56 -21.72
C GLY A 490 5.78 10.17 -21.69
N THR A 491 5.18 9.21 -22.41
CA THR A 491 5.73 7.85 -22.54
C THR A 491 7.02 7.83 -23.36
N ALA A 492 7.06 8.56 -24.48
CA ALA A 492 8.21 8.64 -25.36
C ALA A 492 9.41 9.32 -24.67
N LEU A 493 9.18 10.33 -23.82
CA LEU A 493 10.22 11.00 -23.03
C LEU A 493 10.91 10.05 -22.04
N ASP A 494 10.15 9.25 -21.29
CA ASP A 494 10.72 8.24 -20.38
C ASP A 494 11.54 7.22 -21.18
N GLN A 495 10.97 6.64 -22.23
CA GLN A 495 11.64 5.64 -23.06
C GLN A 495 12.92 6.19 -23.72
N ALA A 496 12.85 7.41 -24.26
CA ALA A 496 13.99 8.09 -24.85
C ALA A 496 15.12 8.25 -23.84
N CYS A 497 14.83 8.77 -22.64
CA CYS A 497 15.83 8.96 -21.61
C CYS A 497 16.45 7.63 -21.17
N GLN A 498 15.62 6.63 -20.85
CA GLN A 498 16.11 5.32 -20.39
C GLN A 498 17.00 4.65 -21.45
N SER A 499 16.66 4.81 -22.74
CA SER A 499 17.45 4.23 -23.84
C SER A 499 18.87 4.82 -23.95
N LEU A 500 19.07 6.03 -23.45
CA LEU A 500 20.35 6.74 -23.49
C LEU A 500 21.25 6.43 -22.27
N VAL A 501 20.69 5.90 -21.17
CA VAL A 501 21.45 5.56 -19.95
C VAL A 501 22.66 4.65 -20.21
N PRO A 502 22.56 3.56 -20.99
CA PRO A 502 23.69 2.66 -21.24
C PRO A 502 24.87 3.34 -21.95
N SER A 503 24.63 4.42 -22.69
CA SER A 503 25.66 5.18 -23.39
C SER A 503 26.37 6.23 -22.53
N ALA A 504 25.94 6.38 -21.27
CA ALA A 504 26.35 7.46 -20.37
C ALA A 504 26.08 8.88 -20.92
N ALA A 505 25.26 9.00 -21.97
CA ALA A 505 24.69 10.26 -22.44
C ALA A 505 23.84 10.94 -21.35
N VAL A 506 23.09 10.11 -20.60
CA VAL A 506 22.29 10.49 -19.44
C VAL A 506 22.44 9.42 -18.35
N SER A 507 22.01 9.71 -17.13
CA SER A 507 21.98 8.79 -15.99
C SER A 507 20.54 8.39 -15.63
N SER A 508 20.38 7.32 -14.85
CA SER A 508 19.06 6.96 -14.30
C SER A 508 18.45 8.04 -13.40
N ALA A 509 19.30 8.84 -12.74
CA ALA A 509 18.86 10.00 -11.98
C ALA A 509 18.30 11.09 -12.91
N ASP A 510 18.98 11.38 -14.03
CA ASP A 510 18.48 12.32 -15.04
C ASP A 510 17.09 11.88 -15.55
N CYS A 511 16.86 10.59 -15.80
CA CYS A 511 15.56 10.09 -16.23
C CYS A 511 14.48 10.13 -15.14
N THR A 512 14.88 10.14 -13.87
CA THR A 512 13.94 10.39 -12.77
C THR A 512 13.46 11.84 -12.81
N GLU A 513 14.37 12.80 -13.06
CA GLU A 513 14.02 14.21 -13.19
C GLU A 513 13.16 14.49 -14.43
N VAL A 514 13.43 13.82 -15.56
CA VAL A 514 12.56 13.88 -16.75
C VAL A 514 11.13 13.43 -16.42
N ASN A 515 10.98 12.31 -15.70
CA ASN A 515 9.66 11.81 -15.30
C ASN A 515 8.93 12.72 -14.30
N LYS A 516 9.67 13.45 -13.45
CA LYS A 516 9.05 14.48 -12.60
C LYS A 516 8.52 15.64 -13.43
N ALA A 517 9.25 16.07 -14.47
CA ALA A 517 8.79 17.12 -15.36
C ALA A 517 7.51 16.72 -16.12
N THR A 518 7.44 15.48 -16.64
CA THR A 518 6.23 14.96 -17.31
C THR A 518 5.03 14.83 -16.37
N ALA A 519 5.28 14.49 -15.10
CA ALA A 519 4.26 14.47 -14.06
C ALA A 519 3.80 15.88 -13.68
N ALA A 520 4.73 16.84 -13.59
CA ALA A 520 4.43 18.22 -13.22
C ALA A 520 3.52 18.92 -14.25
N THR A 521 3.70 18.62 -15.53
CA THR A 521 2.88 19.15 -16.64
C THR A 521 1.71 18.25 -17.03
N GLU A 522 1.50 17.15 -16.28
CA GLU A 522 0.34 16.26 -16.39
C GLU A 522 0.18 15.59 -17.76
N LEU A 523 1.29 15.24 -18.41
CA LEU A 523 1.27 14.60 -19.73
C LEU A 523 0.50 13.27 -19.76
N SER A 524 0.35 12.59 -18.63
CA SER A 524 -0.43 11.35 -18.52
C SER A 524 -1.94 11.54 -18.43
N GLN A 525 -2.42 12.78 -18.22
CA GLN A 525 -3.83 13.10 -18.02
C GLN A 525 -4.48 13.57 -19.33
N THR A 526 -5.75 13.21 -19.52
CA THR A 526 -6.56 13.76 -20.62
C THR A 526 -6.95 15.21 -20.29
N PRO A 527 -6.77 16.17 -21.22
CA PRO A 527 -7.13 17.57 -20.97
C PRO A 527 -8.62 17.75 -20.65
N LEU A 528 -8.93 18.54 -19.60
CA LEU A 528 -10.29 18.69 -19.05
C LEU A 528 -11.30 19.34 -20.00
N LYS A 529 -10.84 20.10 -21.00
CA LYS A 529 -11.69 20.81 -21.96
C LYS A 529 -11.87 20.09 -23.30
N ALA A 530 -11.25 18.93 -23.52
CA ALA A 530 -11.51 18.11 -24.70
C ALA A 530 -12.86 17.35 -24.58
N PRO A 531 -13.58 17.08 -25.70
CA PRO A 531 -14.77 16.23 -25.66
C PRO A 531 -14.45 14.90 -24.96
N ALA A 532 -15.30 14.48 -24.02
CA ALA A 532 -15.06 13.24 -23.30
C ALA A 532 -15.14 12.06 -24.28
N THR A 533 -14.00 11.46 -24.61
CA THR A 533 -13.90 10.30 -25.50
C THR A 533 -14.70 9.10 -25.00
N LYS A 534 -15.11 9.13 -23.72
CA LYS A 534 -16.03 8.20 -23.09
C LYS A 534 -16.86 8.92 -22.03
N ALA A 535 -18.18 8.80 -22.07
CA ALA A 535 -19.01 9.24 -20.93
C ALA A 535 -18.90 8.26 -19.77
N THR A 536 -18.67 8.78 -18.57
CA THR A 536 -18.70 8.00 -17.33
C THR A 536 -20.10 7.41 -17.13
N GLN A 537 -20.20 6.07 -17.16
CA GLN A 537 -21.50 5.37 -17.11
C GLN A 537 -22.18 5.51 -15.73
N CYS A 538 -21.46 5.20 -14.65
CA CYS A 538 -21.90 5.42 -13.27
C CYS A 538 -20.85 6.22 -12.50
N GLU A 539 -21.31 7.15 -11.66
CA GLU A 539 -20.44 7.94 -10.78
C GLU A 539 -19.86 7.08 -9.65
N THR A 540 -20.64 6.10 -9.17
CA THR A 540 -20.21 5.06 -8.22
C THR A 540 -20.85 3.71 -8.59
N GLY A 541 -20.14 2.60 -8.32
CA GLY A 541 -20.61 1.24 -8.62
C GLY A 541 -20.57 0.86 -10.11
N ALA A 542 -20.90 -0.41 -10.39
CA ALA A 542 -20.96 -0.93 -11.76
C ALA A 542 -22.37 -0.74 -12.36
N PRO A 543 -22.49 -0.44 -13.67
CA PRO A 543 -23.79 -0.33 -14.33
C PRO A 543 -24.47 -1.70 -14.44
N SER A 544 -25.74 -1.78 -14.04
CA SER A 544 -26.58 -2.96 -14.25
C SER A 544 -27.43 -2.77 -15.51
N SER A 545 -27.07 -3.45 -16.59
CA SER A 545 -27.74 -3.29 -17.89
C SER A 545 -29.08 -4.03 -17.92
N VAL A 546 -30.14 -3.30 -18.27
CA VAL A 546 -31.49 -3.85 -18.52
C VAL A 546 -31.67 -4.17 -20.00
N TYR A 547 -30.98 -3.42 -20.86
CA TYR A 547 -30.85 -3.70 -22.28
C TYR A 547 -29.46 -3.29 -22.76
N ALA A 548 -28.85 -4.10 -23.62
CA ALA A 548 -27.58 -3.79 -24.25
C ALA A 548 -27.55 -4.36 -25.68
N ASP A 549 -26.99 -3.59 -26.59
CA ASP A 549 -26.83 -3.97 -27.99
C ASP A 549 -25.51 -3.39 -28.51
N ASN A 550 -24.61 -4.26 -28.94
CA ASN A 550 -23.34 -3.91 -29.57
C ASN A 550 -23.39 -4.17 -31.08
N PHE A 551 -24.57 -4.49 -31.64
CA PHE A 551 -24.83 -4.64 -33.08
C PHE A 551 -23.98 -5.70 -33.82
N ASP A 552 -23.31 -6.59 -33.09
CA ASP A 552 -22.57 -7.74 -33.65
C ASP A 552 -23.47 -8.93 -34.02
N GLY A 553 -24.68 -8.95 -33.44
CA GLY A 553 -25.61 -10.07 -33.51
C GLY A 553 -26.66 -9.94 -34.62
N ALA A 554 -27.83 -10.55 -34.39
CA ALA A 554 -28.99 -10.40 -35.26
C ALA A 554 -29.52 -8.96 -35.27
N HIS A 555 -30.12 -8.54 -36.38
CA HIS A 555 -30.70 -7.21 -36.53
C HIS A 555 -31.95 -7.04 -35.63
N SER A 556 -31.81 -6.25 -34.58
CA SER A 556 -32.81 -5.90 -33.53
C SER A 556 -33.39 -4.48 -33.67
N TRP A 557 -33.12 -3.80 -34.79
CA TRP A 557 -33.54 -2.43 -35.08
C TRP A 557 -34.07 -2.36 -36.52
N ALA A 558 -35.13 -1.59 -36.70
CA ALA A 558 -35.84 -1.43 -37.95
C ALA A 558 -35.56 -0.06 -38.58
N LYS A 559 -35.15 -0.09 -39.84
CA LYS A 559 -34.93 1.08 -40.70
C LYS A 559 -36.23 1.56 -41.34
N ALA A 560 -36.45 2.87 -41.37
CA ALA A 560 -37.59 3.51 -42.02
C ALA A 560 -37.22 4.90 -42.56
N SER A 561 -38.03 5.46 -43.45
CA SER A 561 -37.84 6.83 -43.97
C SER A 561 -39.17 7.52 -44.24
N THR A 562 -39.23 8.82 -43.96
CA THR A 562 -40.32 9.71 -44.38
C THR A 562 -40.09 10.21 -45.80
N THR A 563 -38.84 10.58 -46.12
CA THR A 563 -38.42 11.21 -47.39
C THR A 563 -37.03 10.69 -47.79
N GLY A 564 -36.75 10.59 -49.10
CA GLY A 564 -35.38 10.31 -49.60
C GLY A 564 -34.91 8.85 -49.50
N GLY A 565 -35.73 7.94 -48.97
CA GLY A 565 -35.31 6.56 -48.68
C GLY A 565 -34.52 6.46 -47.38
N SER A 566 -34.31 5.23 -46.89
CA SER A 566 -33.56 5.01 -45.65
C SER A 566 -32.07 5.15 -45.88
N GLN A 567 -31.42 6.01 -45.09
CA GLN A 567 -29.95 6.15 -45.06
C GLN A 567 -29.32 5.27 -43.97
N TRP A 568 -30.12 4.49 -43.25
CA TRP A 568 -29.64 3.59 -42.21
C TRP A 568 -29.30 2.19 -42.74
N TYR A 569 -28.13 1.71 -42.33
CA TYR A 569 -27.56 0.43 -42.68
C TYR A 569 -27.05 -0.29 -41.44
N TYR A 570 -27.12 -1.62 -41.47
CA TYR A 570 -26.26 -2.43 -40.63
C TYR A 570 -24.89 -2.57 -41.29
N SER A 571 -23.83 -2.55 -40.49
CA SER A 571 -22.45 -2.83 -40.93
C SER A 571 -22.28 -4.11 -41.78
N SER A 572 -23.13 -5.13 -41.61
CA SER A 572 -23.16 -6.34 -42.44
C SER A 572 -23.65 -6.10 -43.88
N GLU A 573 -24.39 -5.02 -44.13
CA GLU A 573 -25.04 -4.69 -45.40
C GLU A 573 -24.14 -3.82 -46.30
N ASP A 574 -23.28 -2.98 -45.71
CA ASP A 574 -22.25 -2.21 -46.42
C ASP A 574 -20.88 -2.38 -45.73
N THR A 575 -20.13 -3.37 -46.22
CA THR A 575 -18.77 -3.66 -45.75
C THR A 575 -17.69 -2.75 -46.36
N ALA A 576 -18.06 -1.79 -47.20
CA ALA A 576 -17.14 -0.86 -47.83
C ALA A 576 -17.05 0.47 -47.07
N ASN A 577 -18.17 0.99 -46.56
CA ASN A 577 -18.27 2.30 -45.90
C ASN A 577 -18.90 2.24 -44.49
N GLY A 578 -19.75 1.25 -44.19
CA GLY A 578 -20.50 1.15 -42.93
C GLY A 578 -19.79 0.43 -41.77
N LEU A 579 -18.55 -0.03 -41.96
CA LEU A 579 -17.74 -0.70 -40.94
C LEU A 579 -16.89 0.30 -40.16
N TYR A 580 -17.47 0.86 -39.10
CA TYR A 580 -16.77 1.72 -38.16
C TYR A 580 -17.21 1.38 -36.73
N ALA A 581 -17.17 0.11 -36.34
CA ALA A 581 -17.57 -0.34 -35.01
C ALA A 581 -16.56 0.10 -33.93
N LYS A 582 -17.06 0.52 -32.77
CA LYS A 582 -16.27 0.85 -31.59
C LYS A 582 -15.82 -0.42 -30.86
N SER A 583 -16.64 -1.47 -30.91
CA SER A 583 -16.39 -2.79 -30.34
C SER A 583 -16.84 -3.88 -31.29
N GLY A 584 -16.20 -5.04 -31.21
CA GLY A 584 -16.56 -6.18 -32.04
C GLY A 584 -16.35 -5.90 -33.54
N THR A 585 -17.36 -6.25 -34.33
CA THR A 585 -17.40 -6.21 -35.79
C THR A 585 -18.57 -5.41 -36.37
N GLY A 586 -19.58 -5.08 -35.56
CA GLY A 586 -20.83 -4.48 -35.99
C GLY A 586 -21.16 -3.13 -35.36
N ASN A 587 -21.88 -2.29 -36.12
CA ASN A 587 -22.44 -1.01 -35.69
C ASN A 587 -23.69 -0.69 -36.52
N LEU A 588 -24.46 0.31 -36.07
CA LEU A 588 -25.43 1.02 -36.92
C LEU A 588 -24.71 2.14 -37.65
N TRP A 589 -25.05 2.36 -38.91
CA TRP A 589 -24.54 3.48 -39.70
C TRP A 589 -25.69 4.19 -40.40
N GLY A 590 -25.85 5.48 -40.14
CA GLY A 590 -26.73 6.35 -40.89
C GLY A 590 -25.90 7.23 -41.81
N ASP A 591 -25.97 6.97 -43.10
CA ASP A 591 -25.22 7.68 -44.15
C ASP A 591 -25.68 9.14 -44.27
N ASP A 592 -24.76 10.02 -44.68
CA ASP A 592 -25.02 11.43 -44.95
C ASP A 592 -24.80 11.77 -46.43
N PRO A 593 -25.72 11.34 -47.32
CA PRO A 593 -25.60 11.55 -48.76
C PRO A 593 -26.07 12.93 -49.20
N SER A 594 -25.69 13.33 -50.42
CA SER A 594 -26.13 14.57 -51.09
C SER A 594 -27.57 14.51 -51.61
N ILE A 595 -28.50 14.04 -50.78
CA ILE A 595 -29.92 13.93 -51.08
C ILE A 595 -30.74 14.38 -49.88
N ILE A 596 -31.86 15.06 -50.13
CA ILE A 596 -32.82 15.40 -49.08
C ILE A 596 -33.42 14.10 -48.53
N SER A 597 -33.14 13.79 -47.27
CA SER A 597 -33.67 12.59 -46.62
C SER A 597 -34.09 12.83 -45.17
N ASP A 598 -35.03 12.01 -44.71
CA ASP A 598 -35.46 11.94 -43.32
C ASP A 598 -35.67 10.47 -42.98
N SER A 599 -34.74 9.89 -42.24
CA SER A 599 -34.71 8.45 -42.00
C SER A 599 -34.37 8.08 -40.56
N THR A 600 -34.91 6.95 -40.10
CA THR A 600 -34.82 6.49 -38.72
C THR A 600 -34.33 5.06 -38.61
N MET A 601 -33.55 4.77 -37.56
CA MET A 601 -33.25 3.43 -37.08
C MET A 601 -33.91 3.25 -35.71
N THR A 602 -34.92 2.37 -35.63
CA THR A 602 -35.82 2.24 -34.48
C THR A 602 -35.68 0.89 -33.81
N MET A 603 -35.52 0.87 -32.50
CA MET A 603 -35.50 -0.36 -31.71
C MET A 603 -36.80 -1.18 -31.90
N ASP A 604 -36.71 -2.48 -32.15
CA ASP A 604 -37.87 -3.33 -32.45
C ASP A 604 -38.70 -3.70 -31.20
N HIS A 605 -38.06 -3.78 -30.03
CA HIS A 605 -38.67 -4.04 -28.72
C HIS A 605 -38.57 -2.85 -27.75
N ALA A 606 -39.53 -2.77 -26.81
CA ALA A 606 -39.55 -1.74 -25.78
C ALA A 606 -38.87 -2.24 -24.49
N VAL A 607 -38.19 -1.33 -23.79
CA VAL A 607 -37.51 -1.61 -22.51
C VAL A 607 -38.25 -0.90 -21.39
N THR A 608 -38.49 -1.58 -20.28
CA THR A 608 -39.01 -0.92 -19.07
C THR A 608 -37.86 -0.19 -18.39
N ILE A 609 -37.98 1.14 -18.24
CA ILE A 609 -36.91 1.95 -17.65
C ILE A 609 -36.83 1.69 -16.15
N PRO A 610 -35.67 1.30 -15.60
CA PRO A 610 -35.51 1.08 -14.16
C PRO A 610 -35.55 2.40 -13.38
N ALA A 611 -35.72 2.32 -12.05
CA ALA A 611 -35.46 3.47 -11.17
C ALA A 611 -33.99 3.90 -11.32
N ASN A 612 -33.74 5.22 -11.37
CA ASN A 612 -32.43 5.80 -11.70
C ASN A 612 -31.87 5.29 -13.05
N GLY A 613 -32.78 5.06 -14.02
CA GLY A 613 -32.42 4.60 -15.35
C GLY A 613 -31.57 5.61 -16.10
N ARG A 614 -30.59 5.12 -16.82
CA ARG A 614 -29.69 5.86 -17.69
C ARG A 614 -29.62 5.17 -19.06
N LEU A 615 -29.27 5.95 -20.07
CA LEU A 615 -28.96 5.44 -21.40
C LEU A 615 -27.53 5.84 -21.75
N TYR A 616 -26.80 4.94 -22.38
CA TYR A 616 -25.46 5.17 -22.91
C TYR A 616 -25.38 4.65 -24.33
N PHE A 617 -24.67 5.35 -25.20
CA PHE A 617 -24.24 4.81 -26.49
C PHE A 617 -22.92 5.44 -26.90
N ASP A 618 -22.08 4.65 -27.55
CA ASP A 618 -20.91 5.15 -28.27
C ASP A 618 -21.38 5.63 -29.63
N HIS A 619 -20.92 6.80 -30.05
CA HIS A 619 -21.15 7.27 -31.41
C HIS A 619 -20.02 8.11 -31.95
N ALA A 620 -19.90 8.10 -33.27
CA ALA A 620 -19.10 9.02 -34.02
C ALA A 620 -19.94 9.57 -35.16
N TYR A 621 -19.87 10.86 -35.41
CA TYR A 621 -20.64 11.48 -36.47
C TYR A 621 -19.83 12.53 -37.22
N SER A 622 -20.09 12.69 -38.51
CA SER A 622 -19.61 13.80 -39.33
C SER A 622 -20.73 14.15 -40.30
N PHE A 623 -21.30 15.33 -40.11
CA PHE A 623 -22.39 15.84 -40.91
C PHE A 623 -21.98 17.10 -41.66
N GLU A 624 -22.59 17.33 -42.82
CA GLU A 624 -22.32 18.49 -43.66
C GLU A 624 -22.39 19.80 -42.85
N ARG A 625 -21.33 20.60 -42.99
CA ARG A 625 -21.26 21.94 -42.40
C ARG A 625 -20.44 22.89 -43.25
N ASN A 626 -20.69 24.18 -43.09
CA ASN A 626 -19.85 25.24 -43.63
C ASN A 626 -18.49 25.24 -42.93
N THR A 627 -17.44 24.86 -43.65
CA THR A 627 -16.07 24.78 -43.13
C THR A 627 -15.39 26.14 -42.95
N PHE A 628 -16.00 27.22 -43.44
CA PHE A 628 -15.46 28.59 -43.41
C PHE A 628 -16.25 29.55 -42.53
N ALA A 629 -17.32 29.09 -41.87
CA ALA A 629 -18.12 29.93 -40.98
C ALA A 629 -18.53 29.16 -39.72
N THR A 630 -18.71 29.89 -38.62
CA THR A 630 -19.23 29.34 -37.34
C THR A 630 -20.74 29.05 -37.38
N THR A 631 -21.40 29.30 -38.50
CA THR A 631 -22.83 29.09 -38.74
C THR A 631 -23.03 28.33 -40.06
N GLY A 632 -24.03 27.43 -40.11
CA GLY A 632 -24.35 26.61 -41.28
C GLY A 632 -23.99 25.14 -41.11
N ASN A 633 -24.63 24.45 -40.16
CA ASN A 633 -24.65 22.99 -40.13
C ASN A 633 -25.86 22.54 -40.94
N TYR A 634 -25.66 21.91 -42.08
CA TYR A 634 -26.74 21.61 -43.01
C TYR A 634 -27.44 20.29 -42.66
N ASP A 635 -26.66 19.35 -42.11
CA ASP A 635 -27.12 18.01 -41.73
C ASP A 635 -26.92 17.71 -40.26
N GLY A 636 -27.68 16.73 -39.76
CA GLY A 636 -27.58 16.35 -38.36
C GLY A 636 -28.45 15.18 -37.94
N GLY A 637 -28.11 14.64 -36.77
CA GLY A 637 -28.77 13.49 -36.16
C GLY A 637 -29.38 13.81 -34.80
N VAL A 638 -30.55 13.24 -34.53
CA VAL A 638 -31.24 13.33 -33.23
C VAL A 638 -31.55 11.95 -32.67
N ILE A 639 -31.67 11.86 -31.35
CA ILE A 639 -32.21 10.69 -30.65
C ILE A 639 -33.62 11.00 -30.16
N GLU A 640 -34.55 10.08 -30.38
CA GLU A 640 -35.95 10.23 -30.01
C GLU A 640 -36.43 9.02 -29.21
N TYR A 641 -37.45 9.20 -28.38
CA TYR A 641 -38.07 8.14 -27.60
C TYR A 641 -39.59 8.18 -27.65
N THR A 642 -40.23 7.03 -27.43
CA THR A 642 -41.68 6.89 -27.37
C THR A 642 -42.10 6.09 -26.14
N THR A 643 -43.21 6.48 -25.53
CA THR A 643 -43.86 5.74 -24.41
C THR A 643 -45.21 5.14 -24.81
N ASP A 644 -45.62 5.28 -26.08
CA ASP A 644 -46.95 4.87 -26.58
C ASP A 644 -46.85 3.89 -27.77
N GLY A 645 -45.76 3.13 -27.81
CA GLY A 645 -45.52 2.10 -28.83
C GLY A 645 -45.11 2.65 -30.20
N GLY A 646 -44.74 3.94 -30.30
CA GLY A 646 -44.30 4.58 -31.53
C GLY A 646 -45.37 5.42 -32.24
N THR A 647 -46.50 5.69 -31.58
CA THR A 647 -47.55 6.58 -32.10
C THR A 647 -47.08 8.03 -32.06
N THR A 648 -46.39 8.42 -31.00
CA THR A 648 -45.72 9.72 -30.86
C THR A 648 -44.25 9.53 -30.47
N TRP A 649 -43.39 10.44 -30.95
CA TRP A 649 -41.94 10.44 -30.70
C TRP A 649 -41.53 11.79 -30.12
N ASN A 650 -40.79 11.75 -29.01
CA ASN A 650 -40.28 12.90 -28.28
C ASN A 650 -38.77 13.02 -28.50
N ASP A 651 -38.25 14.25 -28.60
CA ASP A 651 -36.81 14.50 -28.66
C ASP A 651 -36.16 14.15 -27.31
N ALA A 652 -35.07 13.38 -27.32
CA ALA A 652 -34.35 12.99 -26.11
C ALA A 652 -33.21 13.96 -25.75
N GLY A 653 -32.99 15.03 -26.52
CA GLY A 653 -31.89 15.98 -26.34
C GLY A 653 -31.78 16.56 -24.93
N SER A 654 -32.91 16.93 -24.33
CA SER A 654 -32.96 17.46 -22.96
C SER A 654 -32.62 16.43 -21.87
N LEU A 655 -32.62 15.15 -22.21
CA LEU A 655 -32.23 14.07 -21.30
C LEU A 655 -30.72 13.81 -21.34
N ILE A 656 -29.98 14.34 -22.33
CA ILE A 656 -28.54 14.09 -22.47
C ILE A 656 -27.77 14.93 -21.43
N THR A 657 -27.02 14.24 -20.59
CA THR A 657 -26.24 14.82 -19.48
C THR A 657 -24.76 14.95 -19.78
N ILE A 658 -24.22 14.13 -20.70
CA ILE A 658 -22.82 14.17 -21.15
C ILE A 658 -22.80 13.99 -22.66
N ASN A 659 -22.02 14.84 -23.36
CA ASN A 659 -21.87 14.84 -24.81
C ASN A 659 -23.23 14.92 -25.54
N GLY A 660 -23.97 16.01 -25.28
CA GLY A 660 -25.27 16.31 -25.91
C GLY A 660 -25.15 16.88 -27.32
N TYR A 661 -26.28 17.34 -27.87
CA TYR A 661 -26.35 18.00 -29.17
C TYR A 661 -25.33 19.15 -29.28
N SER A 662 -24.62 19.20 -30.41
CA SER A 662 -23.48 20.10 -30.64
C SER A 662 -23.88 21.42 -31.31
N GLY A 663 -25.15 21.58 -31.70
CA GLY A 663 -25.68 22.79 -32.31
C GLY A 663 -27.03 22.54 -32.99
N ALA A 664 -27.48 23.51 -33.78
CA ALA A 664 -28.73 23.41 -34.54
C ALA A 664 -28.49 23.15 -36.03
N ILE A 665 -29.41 22.41 -36.64
CA ILE A 665 -29.50 22.24 -38.10
C ILE A 665 -29.99 23.56 -38.71
N PHE A 666 -29.33 24.02 -39.77
CA PHE A 666 -29.54 25.31 -40.39
C PHE A 666 -30.95 25.43 -41.00
N SER A 667 -31.60 26.58 -40.78
CA SER A 667 -33.00 26.84 -41.20
C SER A 667 -33.16 28.06 -42.12
N GLY A 668 -32.08 28.52 -42.76
CA GLY A 668 -32.11 29.64 -43.71
C GLY A 668 -32.59 29.24 -45.12
N SER A 669 -32.57 30.19 -46.06
CA SER A 669 -33.06 30.03 -47.45
C SER A 669 -32.34 28.97 -48.31
N ALA A 670 -31.30 28.32 -47.77
CA ALA A 670 -30.58 27.20 -48.37
C ALA A 670 -30.82 25.86 -47.65
N GLY A 671 -31.54 25.83 -46.52
CA GLY A 671 -31.80 24.60 -45.76
C GLY A 671 -33.02 23.87 -46.32
N ASP A 672 -32.80 22.84 -47.12
CA ASP A 672 -33.83 21.90 -47.57
C ASP A 672 -33.89 20.63 -46.72
N ASN A 673 -33.08 20.57 -45.64
CA ASN A 673 -33.10 19.52 -44.64
C ASN A 673 -34.46 19.44 -43.92
N PRO A 674 -35.14 18.27 -43.89
CA PRO A 674 -36.44 18.11 -43.23
C PRO A 674 -36.44 18.34 -41.71
N LEU A 675 -35.27 18.34 -41.07
CA LEU A 675 -35.09 18.59 -39.63
C LEU A 675 -34.55 19.99 -39.32
N ALA A 676 -34.53 20.90 -40.30
CA ALA A 676 -34.05 22.27 -40.15
C ALA A 676 -34.60 22.98 -38.90
N GLY A 677 -33.72 23.65 -38.15
CA GLY A 677 -34.03 24.41 -36.95
C GLY A 677 -34.05 23.61 -35.65
N ARG A 678 -33.87 22.29 -35.68
CA ARG A 678 -33.74 21.46 -34.47
C ARG A 678 -32.31 21.48 -33.94
N ASP A 679 -32.17 21.47 -32.61
CA ASP A 679 -30.91 21.09 -31.97
C ASP A 679 -30.63 19.62 -32.26
N ALA A 680 -29.38 19.31 -32.62
CA ALA A 680 -28.96 18.00 -33.07
C ALA A 680 -27.46 17.77 -32.86
N PHE A 681 -27.02 16.53 -33.06
CA PHE A 681 -25.62 16.24 -33.33
C PHE A 681 -25.30 16.73 -34.74
N VAL A 682 -24.43 17.74 -34.84
CA VAL A 682 -24.07 18.46 -36.07
C VAL A 682 -22.56 18.61 -36.18
N GLY A 683 -22.05 18.65 -37.42
CA GLY A 683 -20.61 18.68 -37.69
C GLY A 683 -19.89 17.40 -37.25
N PRO A 684 -18.54 17.41 -37.19
CA PRO A 684 -17.79 16.22 -36.79
C PRO A 684 -17.64 16.08 -35.27
N SER A 685 -17.92 14.89 -34.75
CA SER A 685 -17.60 14.45 -33.38
C SER A 685 -16.10 14.20 -33.16
N LYS A 686 -15.33 14.12 -34.26
CA LYS A 686 -13.87 13.92 -34.28
C LYS A 686 -13.44 12.58 -33.65
N GLY A 687 -14.24 11.54 -33.91
CA GLY A 687 -14.04 10.18 -33.43
C GLY A 687 -15.19 9.70 -32.56
N TYR A 688 -15.03 8.51 -31.98
CA TYR A 688 -16.01 7.97 -31.05
C TYR A 688 -15.99 8.75 -29.73
N ILE A 689 -17.15 9.27 -29.37
CA ILE A 689 -17.48 9.77 -28.03
C ILE A 689 -18.57 8.88 -27.43
N GLY A 690 -18.76 8.94 -26.12
CA GLY A 690 -19.90 8.30 -25.47
C GLY A 690 -20.91 9.36 -25.01
N SER A 691 -22.18 9.22 -25.36
CA SER A 691 -23.25 10.09 -24.83
C SER A 691 -24.00 9.37 -23.70
N ARG A 692 -24.42 10.14 -22.69
CA ARG A 692 -25.18 9.61 -21.53
C ARG A 692 -26.45 10.40 -21.30
N LEU A 693 -27.60 9.73 -21.23
CA LEU A 693 -28.88 10.33 -20.88
C LEU A 693 -29.32 9.91 -19.48
N ASP A 694 -29.95 10.84 -18.76
CA ASP A 694 -30.73 10.56 -17.55
C ASP A 694 -32.18 10.24 -17.94
N LEU A 695 -32.59 8.99 -17.70
CA LEU A 695 -33.94 8.52 -18.00
C LEU A 695 -34.83 8.47 -16.75
N SER A 696 -34.43 9.06 -15.62
CA SER A 696 -35.16 8.97 -14.35
C SER A 696 -36.60 9.48 -14.45
N SER A 697 -36.87 10.46 -15.32
CA SER A 697 -38.21 10.97 -15.60
C SER A 697 -39.13 9.97 -16.32
N LEU A 698 -38.56 8.90 -16.88
CA LEU A 698 -39.25 7.82 -17.60
C LEU A 698 -39.32 6.51 -16.80
N ALA A 699 -38.84 6.50 -15.55
CA ALA A 699 -38.81 5.31 -14.71
C ALA A 699 -40.19 4.60 -14.64
N GLY A 700 -40.17 3.26 -14.77
CA GLY A 700 -41.35 2.41 -14.78
C GLY A 700 -42.15 2.41 -16.09
N ARG A 701 -41.84 3.27 -17.06
CA ARG A 701 -42.49 3.27 -18.38
C ARG A 701 -41.82 2.28 -19.33
N SER A 702 -42.61 1.73 -20.25
CA SER A 702 -42.10 0.97 -21.39
C SER A 702 -41.73 1.95 -22.50
N VAL A 703 -40.45 1.95 -22.91
CA VAL A 703 -39.88 2.96 -23.81
C VAL A 703 -39.17 2.29 -24.98
N LYS A 704 -39.36 2.82 -26.20
CA LYS A 704 -38.50 2.54 -27.36
C LYS A 704 -37.69 3.78 -27.71
N PHE A 705 -36.48 3.56 -28.20
CA PHE A 705 -35.61 4.60 -28.72
C PHE A 705 -35.44 4.46 -30.24
N ARG A 706 -35.23 5.58 -30.91
CA ARG A 706 -34.79 5.61 -32.30
C ARG A 706 -33.75 6.70 -32.52
N PHE A 707 -32.87 6.44 -33.46
CA PHE A 707 -31.98 7.44 -34.03
C PHE A 707 -32.59 7.93 -35.34
N ARG A 708 -32.46 9.23 -35.62
CA ARG A 708 -33.02 9.88 -36.81
C ARG A 708 -32.00 10.83 -37.40
N ILE A 709 -31.87 10.81 -38.72
CA ILE A 709 -31.01 11.72 -39.47
C ILE A 709 -31.87 12.48 -40.46
N GLY A 710 -31.63 13.78 -40.55
CA GLY A 710 -32.10 14.63 -41.64
C GLY A 710 -30.90 15.02 -42.48
N THR A 711 -31.02 14.89 -43.80
CA THR A 711 -30.01 15.34 -44.76
C THR A 711 -30.59 16.32 -45.78
N ASP A 712 -29.74 17.14 -46.36
CA ASP A 712 -30.04 18.20 -47.32
C ASP A 712 -29.53 17.84 -48.73
N SER A 713 -29.70 18.72 -49.73
CA SER A 713 -29.06 18.54 -51.04
C SER A 713 -27.89 19.49 -51.27
N GLY A 714 -26.68 18.95 -51.39
CA GLY A 714 -25.53 19.77 -51.79
C GLY A 714 -24.21 19.02 -51.77
N THR A 715 -23.85 18.49 -50.60
CA THR A 715 -22.62 17.74 -50.37
C THR A 715 -22.96 16.44 -49.63
N SER A 716 -21.98 15.58 -49.38
CA SER A 716 -22.15 14.39 -48.55
C SER A 716 -21.02 14.34 -47.54
N ASP A 717 -21.26 13.74 -46.37
CA ASP A 717 -20.24 13.40 -45.39
C ASP A 717 -20.42 11.94 -44.92
N TYR A 718 -19.69 11.50 -43.90
CA TYR A 718 -19.72 10.13 -43.42
C TYR A 718 -20.99 9.76 -42.63
N GLY A 719 -21.75 10.74 -42.16
CA GLY A 719 -22.95 10.53 -41.36
C GLY A 719 -22.64 10.02 -39.95
N TRP A 720 -23.45 9.10 -39.44
CA TRP A 720 -23.51 8.76 -38.02
C TRP A 720 -23.33 7.27 -37.76
N PHE A 721 -22.30 6.92 -37.00
CA PHE A 721 -22.02 5.58 -36.52
C PHE A 721 -22.42 5.46 -35.05
N ILE A 722 -23.14 4.40 -34.70
CA ILE A 722 -23.62 4.15 -33.34
C ILE A 722 -23.29 2.72 -32.93
N ASP A 723 -22.76 2.57 -31.72
CA ASP A 723 -22.34 1.31 -31.13
C ASP A 723 -22.58 1.30 -29.60
N ASN A 724 -22.50 0.13 -28.97
CA ASN A 724 -22.62 -0.08 -27.52
C ASN A 724 -23.83 0.61 -26.87
N PHE A 725 -25.00 0.50 -27.50
CA PHE A 725 -26.23 1.05 -26.95
C PHE A 725 -26.64 0.29 -25.69
N LYS A 726 -26.89 1.01 -24.58
CA LYS A 726 -27.25 0.43 -23.29
C LYS A 726 -28.32 1.25 -22.59
N VAL A 727 -29.32 0.56 -22.05
CA VAL A 727 -30.22 1.08 -21.01
C VAL A 727 -29.89 0.35 -19.72
N TYR A 728 -29.54 1.09 -18.68
CA TYR A 728 -29.01 0.52 -17.45
C TYR A 728 -29.45 1.34 -16.25
N SER A 729 -29.30 0.79 -15.05
CA SER A 729 -29.35 1.54 -13.80
C SER A 729 -27.95 1.58 -13.19
N CYS A 730 -27.61 2.69 -12.55
CA CYS A 730 -26.49 2.68 -11.61
C CYS A 730 -26.98 2.16 -10.26
N ALA A 731 -26.08 1.55 -9.49
CA ALA A 731 -26.34 1.34 -8.08
C ALA A 731 -26.77 2.68 -7.46
N ALA A 732 -27.76 2.67 -6.57
CA ALA A 732 -28.08 3.87 -5.80
C ALA A 732 -26.79 4.35 -5.13
N THR A 733 -26.57 5.67 -5.12
CA THR A 733 -25.50 6.25 -4.31
C THR A 733 -25.62 5.69 -2.91
N ASP A 734 -24.59 5.01 -2.45
CA ASP A 734 -24.51 4.66 -1.05
C ASP A 734 -24.50 5.98 -0.29
N THR A 735 -25.51 6.20 0.54
CA THR A 735 -25.59 7.35 1.45
C THR A 735 -25.43 6.90 2.89
N THR A 736 -25.16 5.62 3.11
CA THR A 736 -25.03 5.03 4.43
C THR A 736 -23.56 5.13 4.78
N PRO A 737 -23.19 5.91 5.81
CA PRO A 737 -21.83 5.84 6.31
C PRO A 737 -21.54 4.43 6.83
N PRO A 738 -20.32 3.92 6.62
CA PRO A 738 -19.91 2.66 7.22
C PRO A 738 -19.85 2.82 8.75
N ASP A 739 -20.20 1.78 9.48
CA ASP A 739 -19.94 1.69 10.92
C ASP A 739 -18.52 1.16 11.14
N THR A 740 -17.72 1.87 11.91
CA THR A 740 -16.41 1.38 12.36
C THR A 740 -16.60 0.57 13.63
N THR A 741 -15.95 -0.60 13.72
CA THR A 741 -15.83 -1.29 15.01
C THR A 741 -14.38 -1.54 15.35
N ILE A 742 -14.01 -1.27 16.61
CA ILE A 742 -12.73 -1.68 17.17
C ILE A 742 -12.92 -3.07 17.78
N GLY A 743 -12.23 -4.06 17.22
CA GLY A 743 -12.33 -5.45 17.66
C GLY A 743 -11.76 -5.68 19.06
N ALA A 744 -12.27 -6.72 19.74
CA ALA A 744 -11.58 -7.34 20.87
C ALA A 744 -10.59 -8.37 20.29
N GLY A 745 -9.30 -8.07 20.36
CA GLY A 745 -8.29 -8.94 19.77
C GLY A 745 -8.17 -10.27 20.52
N SER A 746 -8.35 -11.39 19.81
CA SER A 746 -7.86 -12.68 20.27
C SER A 746 -6.35 -12.77 20.01
N GLY A 747 -5.53 -12.46 21.01
CA GLY A 747 -4.08 -12.76 21.02
C GLY A 747 -3.15 -11.54 20.96
N GLY A 748 -2.93 -10.90 22.11
CA GLY A 748 -1.78 -10.02 22.38
C GLY A 748 -2.01 -8.51 22.17
N SER A 749 -1.92 -7.76 23.28
CA SER A 749 -1.74 -6.29 23.37
C SER A 749 -2.76 -5.34 22.72
N VAL A 750 -4.02 -5.74 22.59
CA VAL A 750 -5.13 -4.79 22.38
C VAL A 750 -5.72 -4.38 23.73
N PRO A 751 -5.67 -3.10 24.14
CA PRO A 751 -6.34 -2.66 25.37
C PRO A 751 -7.85 -2.92 25.25
N ALA A 752 -8.42 -3.63 26.22
CA ALA A 752 -9.87 -3.70 26.35
C ALA A 752 -10.42 -2.30 26.72
N GLU A 753 -11.70 -2.06 26.48
CA GLU A 753 -12.34 -0.80 26.87
C GLU A 753 -12.19 -0.57 28.38
N GLY A 754 -11.60 0.56 28.76
CA GLY A 754 -11.32 0.92 30.15
C GLY A 754 -10.16 0.14 30.80
N ALA A 755 -9.39 -0.65 30.06
CA ALA A 755 -8.25 -1.37 30.61
C ALA A 755 -7.08 -0.44 30.95
N SER A 756 -6.32 -0.76 31.99
CA SER A 756 -4.98 -0.21 32.20
C SER A 756 -3.94 -1.13 31.58
N ILE A 757 -3.05 -0.57 30.76
CA ILE A 757 -1.91 -1.29 30.18
C ILE A 757 -0.60 -0.87 30.83
N THR A 758 0.35 -1.80 30.91
CA THR A 758 1.66 -1.61 31.56
C THR A 758 2.77 -1.16 30.59
N THR A 759 2.40 -0.82 29.36
CA THR A 759 3.35 -0.44 28.31
C THR A 759 2.97 0.90 27.68
N SER A 760 3.96 1.69 27.27
CA SER A 760 3.77 2.95 26.53
C SER A 760 3.34 2.78 25.06
N THR A 761 2.86 1.59 24.70
CA THR A 761 2.42 1.22 23.37
C THR A 761 1.08 0.50 23.42
N ALA A 762 0.15 0.86 22.55
CA ALA A 762 -1.15 0.19 22.41
C ALA A 762 -1.38 -0.22 20.96
N THR A 763 -1.82 -1.46 20.72
CA THR A 763 -2.21 -1.91 19.38
C THR A 763 -3.72 -1.96 19.29
N VAL A 764 -4.30 -1.40 18.22
CA VAL A 764 -5.75 -1.38 18.02
C VAL A 764 -6.07 -2.02 16.68
N THR A 765 -6.94 -3.03 16.70
CA THR A 765 -7.51 -3.64 15.50
C THR A 765 -8.92 -3.11 15.30
N PHE A 766 -9.24 -2.76 14.07
CA PHE A 766 -10.55 -2.24 13.70
C PHE A 766 -10.96 -2.79 12.33
N ASN A 767 -12.26 -2.82 12.11
CA ASN A 767 -12.90 -3.17 10.86
C ASN A 767 -14.02 -2.17 10.55
N SER A 768 -14.58 -2.31 9.37
CA SER A 768 -15.75 -1.56 8.91
C SER A 768 -16.87 -2.55 8.61
N SER A 769 -18.13 -2.12 8.78
CA SER A 769 -19.31 -2.84 8.30
C SER A 769 -19.35 -2.98 6.77
N GLU A 770 -18.49 -2.26 6.05
CA GLU A 770 -18.39 -2.26 4.60
C GLU A 770 -16.99 -2.67 4.13
N GLU A 771 -16.93 -3.48 3.07
CA GLU A 771 -15.68 -3.90 2.46
C GLU A 771 -15.02 -2.75 1.67
N ASN A 772 -13.68 -2.74 1.64
CA ASN A 772 -12.85 -1.73 0.96
C ASN A 772 -12.92 -0.30 1.55
N SER A 773 -13.46 -0.12 2.76
CA SER A 773 -13.37 1.14 3.49
C SER A 773 -11.92 1.51 3.83
N THR A 774 -11.63 2.81 3.82
CA THR A 774 -10.37 3.38 4.33
C THR A 774 -10.56 3.86 5.77
N PHE A 775 -9.48 3.95 6.56
CA PHE A 775 -9.57 4.31 7.97
C PHE A 775 -8.69 5.52 8.31
N GLU A 776 -9.21 6.37 9.19
CA GLU A 776 -8.45 7.41 9.85
C GLU A 776 -8.46 7.19 11.36
N CYS A 777 -7.34 7.47 12.00
CA CYS A 777 -7.15 7.32 13.43
C CYS A 777 -6.63 8.63 14.03
N ARG A 778 -7.03 8.90 15.27
CA ARG A 778 -6.39 9.90 16.13
C ARG A 778 -6.31 9.40 17.57
N VAL A 779 -5.40 9.97 18.34
CA VAL A 779 -5.21 9.68 19.76
C VAL A 779 -5.17 10.98 20.54
N ASP A 780 -5.90 11.03 21.66
CA ASP A 780 -5.95 12.15 22.61
C ASP A 780 -6.20 13.53 21.99
N SER A 781 -6.95 13.57 20.90
CA SER A 781 -7.31 14.80 20.22
C SER A 781 -8.79 14.89 19.92
N VAL A 782 -9.30 16.12 19.98
CA VAL A 782 -10.65 16.50 19.53
C VAL A 782 -10.61 17.32 18.24
N SER A 783 -9.42 17.72 17.77
CA SER A 783 -9.23 18.50 16.55
C SER A 783 -9.54 17.65 15.31
N ASN A 784 -10.19 18.27 14.31
CA ASN A 784 -10.45 17.60 13.03
C ASN A 784 -9.20 17.55 12.12
N ALA A 785 -8.16 18.33 12.43
CA ALA A 785 -6.89 18.30 11.68
C ALA A 785 -5.99 17.11 12.07
N ASP A 786 -6.28 16.45 13.19
CA ASP A 786 -5.42 15.41 13.77
C ASP A 786 -5.84 13.99 13.33
N TRP A 787 -6.87 13.88 12.47
CA TRP A 787 -7.17 12.64 11.76
C TRP A 787 -6.04 12.32 10.79
N SER A 788 -5.52 11.10 10.88
CA SER A 788 -4.46 10.62 10.00
C SER A 788 -4.82 9.26 9.45
N SER A 789 -4.51 9.01 8.17
CA SER A 789 -4.73 7.71 7.55
C SER A 789 -4.02 6.62 8.34
N CYS A 790 -4.73 5.53 8.66
CA CYS A 790 -4.19 4.41 9.40
C CYS A 790 -4.62 3.07 8.79
N LEU A 791 -3.83 2.03 9.07
CA LEU A 791 -4.13 0.66 8.68
C LEU A 791 -4.37 -0.17 9.93
N SER A 792 -5.26 -1.16 9.83
CA SER A 792 -5.52 -2.14 10.90
C SER A 792 -4.57 -3.33 10.75
N PRO A 793 -3.83 -3.75 11.79
CA PRO A 793 -3.73 -3.14 13.13
C PRO A 793 -2.89 -1.85 13.17
N LYS A 794 -3.30 -0.87 13.99
CA LYS A 794 -2.53 0.35 14.26
C LYS A 794 -1.83 0.27 15.61
N VAL A 795 -0.52 0.54 15.62
CA VAL A 795 0.26 0.70 16.86
C VAL A 795 0.41 2.18 17.21
N PHE A 796 -0.01 2.55 18.42
CA PHE A 796 0.23 3.85 19.03
C PHE A 796 1.44 3.72 19.96
N THR A 797 2.42 4.61 19.82
CA THR A 797 3.68 4.57 20.57
C THR A 797 3.91 5.88 21.31
N GLY A 798 4.62 5.85 22.44
CA GLY A 798 4.95 7.05 23.20
C GLY A 798 3.78 7.58 24.03
N LEU A 799 2.88 6.68 24.46
CA LEU A 799 1.79 7.00 25.36
C LEU A 799 2.35 7.22 26.77
N GLY A 800 2.07 8.38 27.36
CA GLY A 800 2.49 8.74 28.72
C GLY A 800 1.59 8.11 29.79
N GLU A 801 1.85 8.39 31.06
CA GLU A 801 0.97 7.96 32.16
C GLU A 801 -0.41 8.62 32.07
N GLY A 802 -1.47 7.85 32.36
CA GLY A 802 -2.85 8.36 32.44
C GLY A 802 -3.78 7.85 31.35
N SER A 803 -4.94 8.50 31.22
CA SER A 803 -6.01 8.08 30.32
C SER A 803 -5.73 8.48 28.87
N HIS A 804 -5.97 7.55 27.96
CA HIS A 804 -5.86 7.71 26.53
C HIS A 804 -7.17 7.37 25.82
N LYS A 805 -7.50 8.14 24.78
CA LYS A 805 -8.67 7.95 23.93
C LYS A 805 -8.22 7.83 22.48
N VAL A 806 -8.37 6.62 21.92
CA VAL A 806 -8.21 6.37 20.48
C VAL A 806 -9.57 6.46 19.81
N GLU A 807 -9.62 7.17 18.69
CA GLU A 807 -10.80 7.21 17.82
C GLU A 807 -10.42 6.74 16.44
N VAL A 808 -11.27 5.89 15.87
CA VAL A 808 -11.13 5.36 14.52
C VAL A 808 -12.43 5.58 13.77
N ARG A 809 -12.34 6.11 12.55
CA ARG A 809 -13.48 6.24 11.66
C ARG A 809 -13.16 5.64 10.28
N ALA A 810 -14.15 5.00 9.69
CA ALA A 810 -14.10 4.47 8.35
C ALA A 810 -14.69 5.48 7.36
N THR A 811 -14.15 5.48 6.14
CA THR A 811 -14.75 6.14 4.98
C THR A 811 -14.93 5.10 3.90
N ASP A 812 -16.16 4.92 3.43
CA ASP A 812 -16.47 3.93 2.39
C ASP A 812 -15.94 4.38 1.01
N ALA A 813 -16.12 3.53 0.00
CA ALA A 813 -15.73 3.84 -1.38
C ALA A 813 -16.57 4.97 -2.03
N ALA A 814 -17.74 5.30 -1.46
CA ALA A 814 -18.61 6.39 -1.88
C ALA A 814 -18.25 7.74 -1.23
N GLY A 815 -17.32 7.75 -0.27
CA GLY A 815 -16.89 8.93 0.48
C GLY A 815 -17.74 9.24 1.70
N ASN A 816 -18.67 8.36 2.11
CA ASN A 816 -19.40 8.53 3.36
C ASN A 816 -18.46 8.23 4.53
N VAL A 817 -18.35 9.20 5.44
CA VAL A 817 -17.50 9.09 6.63
C VAL A 817 -18.36 8.67 7.81
N ASP A 818 -17.93 7.64 8.54
CA ASP A 818 -18.52 7.26 9.81
C ASP A 818 -18.64 8.48 10.73
N SER A 819 -19.89 8.91 10.96
CA SER A 819 -20.20 10.09 11.76
C SER A 819 -20.08 9.82 13.27
N THR A 820 -19.92 8.55 13.65
CA THR A 820 -19.79 8.05 15.01
C THR A 820 -18.51 7.23 15.15
N PRO A 821 -17.32 7.89 15.13
CA PRO A 821 -16.05 7.18 15.23
C PRO A 821 -16.04 6.17 16.38
N ALA A 822 -15.58 4.96 16.10
CA ALA A 822 -15.36 3.96 17.14
C ALA A 822 -14.31 4.49 18.12
N VAL A 823 -14.65 4.44 19.41
CA VAL A 823 -13.78 4.91 20.48
C VAL A 823 -13.23 3.73 21.26
N ARG A 824 -11.94 3.80 21.59
CA ARG A 824 -11.32 2.94 22.60
C ARG A 824 -10.67 3.81 23.67
N ASN A 825 -11.20 3.73 24.89
CA ASN A 825 -10.56 4.34 26.05
C ASN A 825 -9.74 3.29 26.80
N PHE A 826 -8.56 3.68 27.26
CA PHE A 826 -7.71 2.88 28.12
C PHE A 826 -6.81 3.81 28.95
N SER A 827 -6.14 3.30 29.96
CA SER A 827 -5.10 4.02 30.69
C SER A 827 -3.75 3.35 30.51
N VAL A 828 -2.68 4.12 30.55
CA VAL A 828 -1.32 3.61 30.71
C VAL A 828 -0.94 3.83 32.16
N ASP A 829 -0.51 2.75 32.80
CA ASP A 829 0.05 2.73 34.15
C ASP A 829 1.29 1.83 34.14
N THR A 830 2.48 2.43 34.11
CA THR A 830 3.75 1.70 34.09
C THR A 830 4.41 1.60 35.47
N THR A 831 3.72 2.06 36.53
CA THR A 831 4.32 2.20 37.86
C THR A 831 4.08 0.95 38.69
N ALA A 832 5.09 0.10 38.84
CA ALA A 832 5.00 -1.06 39.71
C ALA A 832 4.80 -0.68 41.19
N PRO A 833 3.97 -1.42 41.95
CA PRO A 833 3.85 -1.25 43.39
C PRO A 833 5.11 -1.73 44.11
N ASN A 834 5.29 -1.29 45.36
CA ASN A 834 6.35 -1.77 46.24
C ASN A 834 5.76 -2.42 47.49
N THR A 835 6.22 -3.62 47.81
CA THR A 835 5.74 -4.46 48.91
C THR A 835 6.61 -4.29 50.15
N ALA A 836 5.99 -4.29 51.32
CA ALA A 836 6.70 -4.31 52.59
C ALA A 836 6.05 -5.30 53.56
N VAL A 837 6.86 -6.14 54.23
CA VAL A 837 6.39 -6.96 55.35
C VAL A 837 6.22 -6.08 56.58
N THR A 838 4.97 -5.91 57.03
CA THR A 838 4.60 -4.99 58.11
C THR A 838 4.65 -5.64 59.49
N SER A 839 4.36 -6.94 59.60
CA SER A 839 4.53 -7.71 60.83
C SER A 839 4.74 -9.18 60.53
N GLY A 840 5.50 -9.86 61.38
CA GLY A 840 5.95 -11.21 61.08
C GLY A 840 6.96 -11.60 62.13
N PRO A 841 6.76 -12.70 62.84
CA PRO A 841 7.49 -12.92 64.08
C PRO A 841 8.70 -13.85 63.88
N ALA A 842 9.78 -13.67 64.65
CA ALA A 842 11.09 -14.23 64.31
C ALA A 842 11.30 -15.72 64.71
N SER A 843 10.63 -16.20 65.76
CA SER A 843 10.75 -17.61 66.22
C SER A 843 9.47 -18.11 66.89
N TYR A 844 9.04 -19.34 66.56
CA TYR A 844 7.71 -19.90 66.85
C TYR A 844 7.78 -21.32 67.39
N ARG A 845 6.83 -21.64 68.28
CA ARG A 845 6.65 -22.97 68.88
C ARG A 845 5.40 -23.67 68.35
N SER A 846 5.09 -23.38 67.09
CA SER A 846 3.87 -23.85 66.43
C SER A 846 4.18 -24.10 64.97
N SER A 847 3.54 -25.11 64.40
CA SER A 847 3.58 -25.44 62.98
C SER A 847 2.79 -24.45 62.10
N SER A 848 2.30 -23.34 62.67
CA SER A 848 1.63 -22.27 61.95
C SER A 848 2.13 -20.88 62.36
N VAL A 849 2.35 -19.99 61.38
CA VAL A 849 2.74 -18.60 61.60
C VAL A 849 1.88 -17.66 60.75
N SER A 850 1.59 -16.47 61.27
CA SER A 850 0.89 -15.41 60.55
C SER A 850 1.85 -14.27 60.21
N VAL A 851 1.89 -13.86 58.94
CA VAL A 851 2.72 -12.75 58.46
C VAL A 851 1.84 -11.72 57.75
N SER A 852 1.98 -10.46 58.11
CA SER A 852 1.28 -9.34 57.49
C SER A 852 2.23 -8.51 56.63
N PHE A 853 1.73 -8.01 55.51
CA PHE A 853 2.44 -7.19 54.54
C PHE A 853 1.49 -6.13 53.97
N GLY A 854 2.04 -5.14 53.28
CA GLY A 854 1.31 -4.08 52.61
C GLY A 854 2.02 -3.63 51.34
N SER A 855 1.31 -2.85 50.52
CA SER A 855 1.80 -2.28 49.27
C SER A 855 1.74 -0.76 49.32
N THR A 856 2.59 -0.09 48.56
CA THR A 856 2.46 1.36 48.29
C THR A 856 1.21 1.70 47.48
N ASP A 857 0.63 0.72 46.78
CA ASP A 857 -0.66 0.85 46.11
C ASP A 857 -1.77 0.18 46.93
N SER A 858 -2.76 0.98 47.33
CA SER A 858 -3.93 0.55 48.11
C SER A 858 -4.86 -0.43 47.38
N GLY A 859 -4.76 -0.55 46.05
CA GLY A 859 -5.56 -1.45 45.21
C GLY A 859 -4.85 -2.73 44.79
N ALA A 860 -3.57 -2.91 45.16
CA ALA A 860 -2.78 -4.06 44.73
C ALA A 860 -3.21 -5.37 45.40
N THR A 861 -3.11 -6.46 44.64
CA THR A 861 -3.18 -7.84 45.14
C THR A 861 -1.78 -8.34 45.49
N PHE A 862 -1.68 -9.44 46.24
CA PHE A 862 -0.39 -9.99 46.65
C PHE A 862 -0.22 -11.43 46.18
N GLU A 863 1.00 -11.78 45.83
CA GLU A 863 1.45 -13.14 45.59
C GLU A 863 2.51 -13.50 46.62
N CYS A 864 2.45 -14.73 47.13
CA CYS A 864 3.37 -15.25 48.13
C CYS A 864 4.01 -16.54 47.64
N ARG A 865 5.24 -16.81 48.07
CA ARG A 865 5.87 -18.13 47.98
C ARG A 865 6.70 -18.42 49.23
N LEU A 866 6.75 -19.67 49.63
CA LEU A 866 7.45 -20.13 50.84
C LEU A 866 8.58 -21.07 50.43
N ASP A 867 9.81 -20.78 50.87
CA ASP A 867 11.00 -21.61 50.69
C ASP A 867 11.28 -22.04 49.23
N SER A 868 10.89 -21.19 48.27
CA SER A 868 11.08 -21.45 46.84
C SER A 868 11.61 -20.22 46.11
N ALA A 869 12.46 -20.47 45.12
CA ALA A 869 12.94 -19.48 44.15
C ALA A 869 12.26 -19.61 42.78
N SER A 870 11.36 -20.59 42.59
CA SER A 870 10.65 -20.81 41.33
C SER A 870 9.58 -19.74 41.09
N GLU A 871 9.48 -19.28 39.84
CA GLU A 871 8.47 -18.31 39.42
C GLU A 871 7.06 -18.93 39.34
N ALA A 872 6.97 -20.25 39.11
CA ALA A 872 5.70 -20.95 39.07
C ALA A 872 5.05 -21.13 40.46
N ASP A 873 5.80 -20.89 41.53
CA ASP A 873 5.37 -21.13 42.90
C ASP A 873 4.74 -19.88 43.57
N TRP A 874 4.68 -18.76 42.84
CA TRP A 874 3.90 -17.60 43.26
C TRP A 874 2.42 -17.94 43.25
N VAL A 875 1.79 -17.82 44.41
CA VAL A 875 0.35 -18.05 44.58
C VAL A 875 -0.30 -16.83 45.21
N GLY A 876 -1.51 -16.50 44.77
CA GLY A 876 -2.28 -15.40 45.34
C GLY A 876 -2.47 -15.56 46.85
N CYS A 877 -2.19 -14.50 47.60
CA CYS A 877 -2.28 -14.48 49.06
C CYS A 877 -2.89 -13.18 49.57
N VAL A 878 -3.32 -13.18 50.83
CA VAL A 878 -3.98 -12.04 51.48
C VAL A 878 -3.25 -11.68 52.75
N THR A 879 -3.16 -10.40 53.07
CA THR A 879 -2.55 -9.94 54.33
C THR A 879 -3.61 -9.89 55.44
N PRO A 880 -3.37 -10.48 56.63
CA PRO A 880 -2.26 -11.37 56.98
C PRO A 880 -2.39 -12.79 56.39
N THR A 881 -1.30 -13.37 55.89
CA THR A 881 -1.23 -14.76 55.42
C THR A 881 -0.88 -15.68 56.58
N THR A 882 -1.64 -16.76 56.78
CA THR A 882 -1.29 -17.84 57.71
C THR A 882 -0.64 -19.01 56.96
N LEU A 883 0.61 -19.29 57.28
CA LEU A 883 1.35 -20.47 56.82
C LEU A 883 1.14 -21.59 57.83
N SER A 884 0.90 -22.83 57.38
CA SER A 884 0.62 -23.99 58.24
C SER A 884 1.37 -25.23 57.77
N GLY A 885 1.52 -26.22 58.65
CA GLY A 885 2.25 -27.46 58.34
C GLY A 885 3.77 -27.31 58.33
N LEU A 886 4.29 -26.30 59.03
CA LEU A 886 5.72 -25.98 59.08
C LEU A 886 6.46 -26.97 59.98
N SER A 887 7.61 -27.44 59.51
CA SER A 887 8.52 -28.31 60.25
C SER A 887 9.49 -27.51 61.12
N ASP A 888 10.15 -28.14 62.08
CA ASP A 888 11.26 -27.50 62.80
C ASP A 888 12.37 -27.08 61.81
N GLY A 889 12.84 -25.84 61.91
CA GLY A 889 13.81 -25.26 61.00
C GLY A 889 13.52 -23.82 60.60
N SER A 890 14.36 -23.28 59.72
CA SER A 890 14.21 -21.92 59.17
C SER A 890 13.34 -21.94 57.93
N HIS A 891 12.42 -20.98 57.84
CA HIS A 891 11.52 -20.77 56.71
C HIS A 891 11.56 -19.31 56.25
N THR A 892 11.48 -19.07 54.94
CA THR A 892 11.47 -17.75 54.32
C THR A 892 10.25 -17.57 53.44
N LEU A 893 9.39 -16.63 53.82
CA LEU A 893 8.27 -16.15 53.01
C LEU A 893 8.75 -14.97 52.13
N GLU A 894 8.49 -15.04 50.84
CA GLU A 894 8.60 -13.91 49.92
C GLU A 894 7.20 -13.45 49.50
N VAL A 895 7.01 -12.14 49.40
CA VAL A 895 5.74 -11.51 49.04
C VAL A 895 5.98 -10.40 48.04
N ARG A 896 5.21 -10.38 46.96
CA ARG A 896 5.20 -9.29 45.98
C ARG A 896 3.78 -8.80 45.71
N ALA A 897 3.64 -7.52 45.43
CA ALA A 897 2.39 -6.88 45.08
C ALA A 897 2.23 -6.82 43.56
N VAL A 898 0.98 -6.93 43.11
CA VAL A 898 0.58 -6.76 41.71
C VAL A 898 -0.56 -5.75 41.70
N ASP A 899 -0.36 -4.61 41.04
CA ASP A 899 -1.38 -3.57 40.96
C ASP A 899 -2.55 -3.94 40.04
N ALA A 900 -3.53 -3.05 39.91
CA ALA A 900 -4.70 -3.27 39.05
C ALA A 900 -4.37 -3.29 37.55
N ALA A 901 -3.27 -2.67 37.12
CA ALA A 901 -2.79 -2.68 35.73
C ALA A 901 -1.99 -3.96 35.42
N GLY A 902 -1.57 -4.70 36.44
CA GLY A 902 -0.75 -5.90 36.33
C GLY A 902 0.75 -5.63 36.45
N ASN A 903 1.19 -4.45 36.87
CA ASN A 903 2.59 -4.23 37.19
C ASN A 903 2.95 -5.01 38.46
N VAL A 904 4.04 -5.76 38.38
CA VAL A 904 4.53 -6.62 39.47
C VAL A 904 5.69 -5.94 40.16
N ASP A 905 5.67 -5.93 41.49
CA ASP A 905 6.80 -5.48 42.30
C ASP A 905 8.08 -6.27 41.94
N GLY A 906 9.06 -5.57 41.39
CA GLY A 906 10.35 -6.13 40.98
C GLY A 906 11.29 -6.46 42.15
N SER A 907 10.92 -6.11 43.38
CA SER A 907 11.70 -6.30 44.60
C SER A 907 10.84 -6.95 45.71
N PRO A 908 10.55 -8.26 45.63
CA PRO A 908 9.70 -8.93 46.62
C PRO A 908 10.22 -8.75 48.06
N ALA A 909 9.30 -8.41 48.96
CA ALA A 909 9.60 -8.30 50.39
C ALA A 909 9.75 -9.69 51.01
N THR A 910 10.72 -9.86 51.90
CA THR A 910 11.03 -11.17 52.49
C THR A 910 10.88 -11.17 54.01
N ARG A 911 10.48 -12.33 54.57
CA ARG A 911 10.41 -12.58 56.01
C ARG A 911 10.92 -13.98 56.33
N THR A 912 12.03 -14.04 57.06
CA THR A 912 12.58 -15.29 57.61
C THR A 912 12.18 -15.48 59.06
N PHE A 913 11.79 -16.69 59.43
CA PHE A 913 11.44 -17.08 60.80
C PHE A 913 11.82 -18.54 61.07
N THR A 914 12.02 -18.90 62.34
CA THR A 914 12.39 -20.26 62.76
C THR A 914 11.25 -20.94 63.53
N VAL A 915 10.94 -22.19 63.21
CA VAL A 915 10.02 -23.04 63.97
C VAL A 915 10.82 -24.03 64.81
N ASP A 916 10.50 -24.15 66.09
CA ASP A 916 11.12 -25.10 67.02
C ASP A 916 10.09 -25.59 68.05
N MET A 917 9.69 -26.85 67.89
CA MET A 917 8.70 -27.55 68.70
C MET A 917 9.32 -28.64 69.57
N THR A 918 10.65 -28.79 69.59
CA THR A 918 11.32 -29.92 70.22
C THR A 918 11.71 -29.59 71.68
N ALA A 919 11.28 -30.42 72.64
CA ALA A 919 11.65 -30.25 74.05
C ALA A 919 12.97 -30.96 74.41
N PRO A 920 13.77 -30.42 75.36
CA PRO A 920 14.99 -31.07 75.85
C PRO A 920 14.69 -32.29 76.73
N GLN A 921 15.68 -33.18 76.91
CA GLN A 921 15.66 -34.35 77.82
C GLN A 921 16.64 -34.18 78.99
N THR A 922 16.28 -34.68 80.18
CA THR A 922 17.02 -34.47 81.44
C THR A 922 17.51 -35.78 82.07
N THR A 923 18.74 -35.79 82.58
CA THR A 923 19.36 -36.98 83.18
C THR A 923 20.00 -36.67 84.54
N ILE A 924 19.68 -37.42 85.60
CA ILE A 924 20.43 -37.42 86.87
C ILE A 924 21.72 -38.24 86.69
N THR A 925 22.86 -37.61 86.92
CA THR A 925 24.19 -38.20 86.72
C THR A 925 24.83 -38.75 88.01
N ALA A 926 24.40 -38.32 89.20
CA ALA A 926 24.82 -38.90 90.49
C ALA A 926 23.78 -38.71 91.61
N ALA A 927 23.67 -39.69 92.52
CA ALA A 927 22.69 -39.73 93.63
C ALA A 927 23.23 -40.50 94.88
N PRO A 928 22.69 -40.27 96.11
CA PRO A 928 23.07 -41.00 97.33
C PRO A 928 22.65 -42.47 97.33
N ALA A 929 23.21 -43.26 98.27
CA ALA A 929 22.82 -44.64 98.49
C ALA A 929 21.36 -44.76 99.03
N THR A 930 20.74 -45.92 98.85
CA THR A 930 19.32 -46.15 99.19
C THR A 930 18.99 -45.98 100.67
N TYR A 931 19.91 -46.29 101.59
CA TYR A 931 19.77 -46.02 103.02
C TYR A 931 20.98 -45.22 103.49
N VAL A 932 20.75 -44.05 104.10
CA VAL A 932 21.81 -43.16 104.57
C VAL A 932 21.66 -42.87 106.06
N ARG A 933 22.79 -42.90 106.77
CA ARG A 933 22.90 -42.52 108.19
C ARG A 933 23.21 -41.02 108.38
N SER A 934 23.10 -40.24 107.31
CA SER A 934 23.39 -38.80 107.28
C SER A 934 22.14 -38.05 106.88
N LYS A 935 21.88 -36.93 107.56
CA LYS A 935 20.79 -36.00 107.22
C LYS A 935 21.15 -35.04 106.08
N SER A 936 22.16 -35.34 105.27
CA SER A 936 22.63 -34.50 104.17
C SER A 936 23.05 -35.34 102.95
N VAL A 937 22.54 -35.00 101.76
CA VAL A 937 22.80 -35.68 100.47
C VAL A 937 22.92 -34.69 99.30
N ALA A 938 23.55 -35.10 98.19
CA ALA A 938 23.70 -34.29 96.98
C ALA A 938 23.39 -35.06 95.68
N PHE A 939 23.00 -34.30 94.64
CA PHE A 939 22.60 -34.79 93.31
C PHE A 939 23.28 -33.98 92.19
N THR A 940 23.66 -34.62 91.08
CA THR A 940 24.07 -33.94 89.83
C THR A 940 23.18 -34.37 88.67
N PHE A 941 22.97 -33.49 87.68
CA PHE A 941 22.11 -33.71 86.50
C PHE A 941 22.50 -32.82 85.30
N SER A 942 22.03 -33.15 84.08
CA SER A 942 22.29 -32.42 82.82
C SER A 942 21.09 -32.47 81.83
N SER A 943 21.14 -31.66 80.76
CA SER A 943 20.13 -31.58 79.67
C SER A 943 20.75 -31.99 78.32
N SER A 944 19.94 -32.54 77.41
CA SER A 944 20.33 -32.84 76.03
C SER A 944 20.54 -31.60 75.15
N GLU A 945 20.04 -30.45 75.57
CA GLU A 945 20.17 -29.19 74.83
C GLU A 945 21.03 -28.19 75.60
N ALA A 946 21.98 -27.57 74.89
CA ALA A 946 22.89 -26.60 75.48
C ALA A 946 22.13 -25.31 75.83
N GLY A 947 22.27 -24.83 77.08
CA GLY A 947 21.60 -23.61 77.55
C GLY A 947 20.22 -23.83 78.18
N GLY A 948 19.74 -25.07 78.29
CA GLY A 948 18.51 -25.39 79.01
C GLY A 948 18.55 -25.04 80.50
N THR A 949 17.42 -24.60 81.04
CA THR A 949 17.24 -24.29 82.47
C THR A 949 16.59 -25.46 83.21
N PHE A 950 16.94 -25.69 84.49
CA PHE A 950 16.43 -26.84 85.25
C PHE A 950 15.47 -26.43 86.37
N GLY A 951 14.43 -27.24 86.57
CA GLY A 951 13.56 -27.20 87.75
C GLY A 951 13.69 -28.49 88.56
N CYS A 952 13.96 -28.37 89.86
CA CYS A 952 14.11 -29.51 90.78
C CYS A 952 12.95 -29.61 91.77
N GLN A 953 12.63 -30.83 92.16
CA GLN A 953 11.63 -31.17 93.15
C GLN A 953 12.23 -32.17 94.17
N PHE A 954 11.89 -32.02 95.45
CA PHE A 954 12.35 -32.89 96.53
C PHE A 954 11.19 -33.18 97.50
N ASP A 955 10.99 -34.45 97.87
CA ASP A 955 10.02 -35.02 98.85
C ASP A 955 8.56 -34.60 98.71
N SER A 956 8.13 -34.33 97.48
CA SER A 956 6.76 -33.95 97.13
C SER A 956 6.30 -32.59 97.68
N LEU A 957 6.60 -31.55 96.89
CA LEU A 957 5.70 -30.41 96.70
C LEU A 957 5.46 -30.24 95.19
N VAL A 958 4.20 -30.19 94.75
CA VAL A 958 3.68 -30.34 93.37
C VAL A 958 4.07 -29.18 92.41
N ILE A 959 5.09 -28.40 92.73
CA ILE A 959 5.49 -27.20 91.99
C ILE A 959 6.83 -27.42 91.30
N TRP A 960 6.79 -27.75 90.01
CA TRP A 960 7.94 -27.86 89.11
C TRP A 960 8.56 -26.50 88.72
N LEU A 961 8.69 -25.61 89.69
CA LEU A 961 9.03 -24.20 89.48
C LEU A 961 10.21 -23.73 90.33
N SER A 962 10.84 -24.60 91.13
CA SER A 962 12.06 -24.24 91.85
C SER A 962 13.26 -24.38 90.92
N PRO A 963 13.78 -23.26 90.36
CA PRO A 963 14.98 -23.33 89.54
C PRO A 963 16.12 -23.89 90.39
N CYS A 964 16.90 -24.77 89.80
CA CYS A 964 18.04 -25.38 90.45
C CYS A 964 19.22 -25.49 89.49
N THR A 965 20.41 -25.58 90.08
CA THR A 965 21.64 -25.84 89.35
C THR A 965 22.23 -27.16 89.86
N SER A 966 22.91 -27.85 88.95
CA SER A 966 23.67 -29.07 89.26
C SER A 966 25.09 -28.66 89.67
N PRO A 967 25.66 -29.17 90.79
CA PRO A 967 25.07 -30.07 91.79
C PRO A 967 24.07 -29.39 92.75
N LYS A 968 23.06 -30.15 93.21
CA LYS A 968 22.07 -29.72 94.21
C LYS A 968 22.17 -30.56 95.49
N THR A 969 22.31 -29.89 96.64
CA THR A 969 22.45 -30.52 97.96
C THR A 969 21.23 -30.22 98.85
N TYR A 970 20.81 -31.20 99.65
CA TYR A 970 19.79 -31.06 100.70
C TYR A 970 20.37 -31.53 102.04
N SER A 971 20.20 -30.72 103.08
CA SER A 971 20.69 -30.97 104.43
C SER A 971 19.55 -30.88 105.46
N ALA A 972 19.81 -31.33 106.69
CA ALA A 972 18.82 -31.42 107.77
C ALA A 972 17.57 -32.26 107.43
N LEU A 973 17.76 -33.32 106.63
CA LEU A 973 16.69 -34.24 106.25
C LEU A 973 16.05 -34.94 107.46
N ALA A 974 14.73 -35.05 107.45
CA ALA A 974 13.99 -35.83 108.44
C ALA A 974 14.29 -37.34 108.28
N GLU A 975 13.99 -38.14 109.30
CA GLU A 975 13.99 -39.61 109.13
C GLU A 975 12.89 -40.03 108.16
N GLY A 976 13.13 -41.09 107.39
CA GLY A 976 12.16 -41.65 106.45
C GLY A 976 12.60 -41.56 104.99
N ASN A 977 11.66 -41.87 104.09
CA ASN A 977 11.88 -41.93 102.64
C ASN A 977 11.80 -40.55 101.99
N HIS A 978 12.73 -40.32 101.07
CA HIS A 978 12.91 -39.09 100.34
C HIS A 978 13.03 -39.38 98.83
N THR A 979 12.55 -38.47 97.99
CA THR A 979 12.55 -38.52 96.51
C THR A 979 13.07 -37.21 95.93
N PHE A 980 14.03 -37.27 95.01
CA PHE A 980 14.49 -36.12 94.23
C PHE A 980 14.10 -36.29 92.76
N GLN A 981 13.62 -35.22 92.12
CA GLN A 981 13.30 -35.18 90.70
C GLN A 981 13.81 -33.90 90.03
N VAL A 982 14.13 -33.95 88.73
CA VAL A 982 14.61 -32.79 87.96
C VAL A 982 14.20 -32.86 86.49
N ARG A 983 13.90 -31.71 85.89
CA ARG A 983 13.61 -31.56 84.45
C ARG A 983 14.19 -30.28 83.86
N ALA A 984 14.45 -30.28 82.56
CA ALA A 984 14.99 -29.15 81.78
C ALA A 984 13.90 -28.44 80.95
N SER A 985 14.17 -27.19 80.55
CA SER A 985 13.38 -26.43 79.58
C SER A 985 14.29 -25.56 78.73
N ASP A 986 14.02 -25.46 77.42
CA ASP A 986 14.83 -24.69 76.47
C ASP A 986 14.51 -23.17 76.49
N ALA A 987 15.17 -22.40 75.61
CA ALA A 987 14.94 -20.95 75.46
C ALA A 987 13.52 -20.62 74.96
N LEU A 988 12.93 -21.55 74.22
CA LEU A 988 11.54 -21.53 73.80
C LEU A 988 10.65 -22.32 74.79
N LEU A 989 10.99 -22.37 76.09
CA LEU A 989 10.23 -23.02 77.16
C LEU A 989 9.56 -24.37 76.81
N ASN A 990 10.04 -25.11 75.81
CA ASN A 990 9.63 -26.48 75.57
C ASN A 990 10.21 -27.26 76.76
N ARG A 991 9.37 -28.02 77.46
CA ARG A 991 9.73 -28.63 78.74
C ARG A 991 9.86 -30.12 78.58
N ASP A 992 10.89 -30.69 79.21
CA ASP A 992 11.02 -32.14 79.32
C ASP A 992 9.78 -32.71 80.02
N ALA A 993 9.03 -33.53 79.29
CA ALA A 993 7.80 -34.15 79.76
C ALA A 993 8.08 -35.31 80.75
N SER A 994 9.30 -35.85 80.75
CA SER A 994 9.71 -37.03 81.54
C SER A 994 10.83 -36.67 82.53
N PRO A 995 10.51 -36.08 83.70
CA PRO A 995 11.52 -35.72 84.69
C PRO A 995 12.31 -36.94 85.20
N SER A 996 13.62 -36.78 85.35
CA SER A 996 14.49 -37.80 85.94
C SER A 996 14.33 -37.81 87.47
N ALA A 997 14.25 -38.99 88.10
CA ALA A 997 13.91 -39.15 89.52
C ALA A 997 14.70 -40.26 90.26
N VAL A 998 14.94 -40.09 91.56
CA VAL A 998 15.60 -41.08 92.45
C VAL A 998 15.03 -41.06 93.88
N MET A 999 14.96 -42.21 94.56
CA MET A 999 14.47 -42.37 95.94
C MET A 999 15.54 -42.94 96.89
N PHE A 1000 15.55 -42.48 98.14
CA PHE A 1000 16.44 -42.94 99.21
C PHE A 1000 15.82 -42.73 100.60
N THR A 1001 16.34 -43.38 101.64
CA THR A 1001 15.82 -43.35 103.01
C THR A 1001 16.88 -42.84 103.97
N VAL A 1002 16.55 -41.85 104.80
CA VAL A 1002 17.38 -41.40 105.93
C VAL A 1002 16.91 -42.14 107.18
N ASP A 1003 17.79 -42.91 107.82
CA ASP A 1003 17.48 -43.60 109.08
C ASP A 1003 18.69 -43.59 110.02
N THR A 1004 18.57 -42.81 111.09
CA THR A 1004 19.61 -42.60 112.11
C THR A 1004 19.24 -43.15 113.48
N VAL A 1005 18.09 -43.82 113.64
CA VAL A 1005 17.51 -44.13 114.96
C VAL A 1005 17.63 -45.61 115.30
N SER A 1006 18.52 -45.93 116.25
CA SER A 1006 18.71 -47.29 116.80
C SER A 1006 17.40 -48.00 117.20
N PRO A 1007 17.28 -49.32 116.95
CA PRO A 1007 16.14 -50.13 117.39
C PRO A 1007 16.21 -50.45 118.90
N ASP A 1008 15.11 -50.91 119.50
CA ASP A 1008 15.07 -51.41 120.90
C ASP A 1008 14.86 -52.93 120.97
N THR A 1009 14.96 -53.54 122.15
CA THR A 1009 14.50 -54.93 122.37
C THR A 1009 13.75 -55.13 123.67
N LYS A 1010 12.78 -56.06 123.64
CA LYS A 1010 11.96 -56.48 124.77
C LYS A 1010 11.80 -57.99 124.81
N ILE A 1011 12.11 -58.63 125.94
CA ILE A 1011 11.81 -60.06 126.19
C ILE A 1011 10.33 -60.20 126.57
N THR A 1012 9.58 -60.96 125.77
CA THR A 1012 8.11 -61.13 125.87
C THR A 1012 7.70 -62.47 126.47
N LEU A 1013 8.52 -63.51 126.33
CA LEU A 1013 8.31 -64.80 126.99
C LEU A 1013 9.62 -65.28 127.59
N SER A 1014 9.58 -65.69 128.86
CA SER A 1014 10.71 -66.29 129.55
C SER A 1014 10.22 -67.16 130.70
N PRO A 1015 10.82 -68.33 130.96
CA PRO A 1015 10.59 -69.03 132.22
C PRO A 1015 11.18 -68.22 133.38
N THR A 1016 10.60 -68.38 134.57
CA THR A 1016 11.21 -67.84 135.81
C THR A 1016 11.79 -68.99 136.65
N LEU A 1017 11.05 -70.09 136.77
CA LEU A 1017 11.48 -71.35 137.39
C LEU A 1017 10.96 -72.51 136.53
N THR A 1018 11.83 -73.41 136.06
CA THR A 1018 11.43 -74.48 135.12
C THR A 1018 12.20 -75.78 135.32
N LYS A 1019 11.58 -76.93 135.01
CA LYS A 1019 12.30 -78.21 134.89
C LYS A 1019 12.88 -78.42 133.49
N VAL A 1020 12.56 -77.53 132.55
CA VAL A 1020 13.03 -77.60 131.16
C VAL A 1020 14.45 -77.07 131.07
N THR A 1021 15.39 -77.96 130.78
CA THR A 1021 16.82 -77.64 130.70
C THR A 1021 17.21 -76.89 129.43
N ARG A 1022 16.30 -76.74 128.46
CA ARG A 1022 16.47 -75.89 127.25
C ARG A 1022 15.29 -74.91 127.12
N PRO A 1023 15.30 -73.82 127.91
CA PRO A 1023 14.21 -72.86 127.92
C PRO A 1023 14.11 -72.11 126.58
N VAL A 1024 12.89 -71.70 126.25
CA VAL A 1024 12.57 -70.87 125.08
C VAL A 1024 12.31 -69.45 125.55
N PHE A 1025 12.94 -68.49 124.88
CA PHE A 1025 12.73 -67.06 125.04
C PHE A 1025 12.02 -66.51 123.81
N LYS A 1026 10.97 -65.73 124.00
CA LYS A 1026 10.48 -64.85 122.94
C LYS A 1026 10.87 -63.43 123.28
N PHE A 1027 11.24 -62.70 122.26
CA PHE A 1027 11.57 -61.29 122.33
C PHE A 1027 11.14 -60.63 121.03
N THR A 1028 11.06 -59.30 121.07
CA THR A 1028 10.71 -58.48 119.92
C THR A 1028 11.45 -57.17 120.03
N THR A 1029 11.55 -56.44 118.92
CA THR A 1029 11.75 -54.99 118.93
C THR A 1029 10.40 -54.34 118.68
N VAL A 1030 10.21 -53.11 119.16
CA VAL A 1030 9.05 -52.30 118.75
C VAL A 1030 9.15 -51.89 117.28
N LYS A 1031 10.35 -51.87 116.69
CA LYS A 1031 10.59 -51.56 115.27
C LYS A 1031 10.81 -52.81 114.41
N ALA A 1032 9.89 -53.76 114.44
CA ALA A 1032 10.08 -55.03 113.73
C ALA A 1032 10.20 -54.87 112.19
N GLY A 1033 9.62 -53.81 111.61
CA GLY A 1033 9.69 -53.52 110.18
C GLY A 1033 11.06 -53.06 109.68
N ASP A 1034 11.83 -52.37 110.54
CA ASP A 1034 13.16 -51.84 110.21
C ASP A 1034 14.28 -52.76 110.69
N LEU A 1035 13.94 -53.82 111.43
CA LEU A 1035 14.87 -54.82 111.92
C LEU A 1035 15.61 -55.47 110.74
N TYR A 1036 16.92 -55.43 110.83
CA TYR A 1036 17.81 -56.23 110.01
C TYR A 1036 18.03 -57.60 110.67
N HIS A 1037 18.51 -57.66 111.91
CA HIS A 1037 18.56 -58.91 112.70
C HIS A 1037 18.64 -58.67 114.21
N PHE A 1038 18.30 -59.68 115.03
CA PHE A 1038 18.59 -59.67 116.47
C PHE A 1038 19.91 -60.37 116.78
N GLN A 1039 20.51 -60.03 117.91
CA GLN A 1039 21.64 -60.74 118.50
C GLN A 1039 21.33 -61.11 119.95
N CYS A 1040 21.72 -62.31 120.39
CA CYS A 1040 21.39 -62.89 121.69
C CYS A 1040 22.62 -63.44 122.41
N ALA A 1041 22.57 -63.46 123.74
CA ALA A 1041 23.59 -64.05 124.60
C ALA A 1041 22.95 -64.72 125.83
N ILE A 1042 23.56 -65.79 126.36
CA ILE A 1042 23.14 -66.42 127.62
C ILE A 1042 24.32 -66.50 128.59
N ASP A 1043 24.05 -66.19 129.85
CA ASP A 1043 25.01 -66.00 130.93
C ASP A 1043 26.15 -65.07 130.52
N THR A 1044 27.37 -65.58 130.41
CA THR A 1044 28.57 -64.86 129.97
C THR A 1044 28.97 -65.19 128.52
N GLY A 1045 28.10 -65.85 127.75
CA GLY A 1045 28.34 -66.16 126.34
C GLY A 1045 28.38 -64.92 125.44
N ALA A 1046 29.04 -65.04 124.28
CA ALA A 1046 29.13 -63.99 123.28
C ALA A 1046 27.78 -63.70 122.61
N TRP A 1047 27.61 -62.47 122.12
CA TRP A 1047 26.48 -62.09 121.28
C TRP A 1047 26.56 -62.82 119.94
N VAL A 1048 25.51 -63.55 119.60
CA VAL A 1048 25.37 -64.22 118.31
C VAL A 1048 24.08 -63.82 117.66
N ALA A 1049 24.04 -63.73 116.32
CA ALA A 1049 22.80 -63.50 115.61
C ALA A 1049 21.76 -64.55 116.00
N CYS A 1050 20.53 -64.11 116.25
CA CYS A 1050 19.46 -64.95 116.77
C CYS A 1050 18.09 -64.48 116.25
N ALA A 1051 17.08 -65.30 116.49
CA ALA A 1051 15.68 -65.01 116.18
C ALA A 1051 14.77 -65.42 117.34
N SER A 1052 13.64 -64.75 117.49
CA SER A 1052 12.59 -65.08 118.46
C SER A 1052 11.51 -65.95 117.82
N PRO A 1053 11.06 -67.06 118.45
CA PRO A 1053 11.54 -67.62 119.71
C PRO A 1053 12.96 -68.19 119.60
N TRP A 1054 13.82 -67.82 120.54
CA TRP A 1054 15.15 -68.40 120.68
C TRP A 1054 15.14 -69.48 121.75
N THR A 1055 15.70 -70.64 121.44
CA THR A 1055 15.86 -71.72 122.42
C THR A 1055 17.32 -71.81 122.80
N ALA A 1056 17.61 -71.99 124.09
CA ALA A 1056 18.98 -72.20 124.55
C ALA A 1056 19.63 -73.35 123.73
N PRO A 1057 20.76 -73.09 123.04
CA PRO A 1057 21.30 -74.05 122.07
C PRO A 1057 21.80 -75.32 122.75
N ALA A 1058 22.29 -75.22 123.99
CA ALA A 1058 22.75 -76.34 124.81
C ALA A 1058 21.85 -76.59 126.03
N VAL A 1059 21.95 -77.80 126.59
CA VAL A 1059 21.30 -78.20 127.85
C VAL A 1059 21.91 -77.41 129.01
N LEU A 1060 21.09 -76.61 129.67
CA LEU A 1060 21.47 -75.83 130.83
C LEU A 1060 21.36 -76.68 132.10
N LYS A 1061 22.33 -76.52 133.00
CA LYS A 1061 22.38 -77.26 134.28
C LYS A 1061 21.33 -76.72 135.25
N LYS A 1062 21.05 -77.49 136.30
CA LYS A 1062 20.25 -77.01 137.43
C LYS A 1062 20.95 -75.82 138.08
N GLY A 1063 20.27 -74.68 138.18
CA GLY A 1063 20.88 -73.41 138.60
C GLY A 1063 20.18 -72.18 138.04
N THR A 1064 20.64 -70.99 138.43
CA THR A 1064 20.13 -69.70 137.93
C THR A 1064 20.93 -69.26 136.71
N HIS A 1065 20.24 -68.81 135.66
CA HIS A 1065 20.79 -68.39 134.37
C HIS A 1065 20.21 -67.03 133.93
N LYS A 1066 20.88 -66.32 133.02
CA LYS A 1066 20.51 -64.98 132.52
C LYS A 1066 20.59 -64.90 130.99
N PHE A 1067 19.50 -64.55 130.32
CA PHE A 1067 19.44 -64.36 128.86
C PHE A 1067 19.42 -62.87 128.49
N LYS A 1068 20.08 -62.48 127.39
CA LYS A 1068 20.11 -61.12 126.83
C LYS A 1068 19.83 -61.11 125.32
N VAL A 1069 19.23 -60.03 124.81
CA VAL A 1069 18.94 -59.81 123.37
C VAL A 1069 19.07 -58.32 122.98
N ALA A 1070 19.55 -58.02 121.76
CA ALA A 1070 19.69 -56.69 121.14
C ALA A 1070 19.26 -56.73 119.64
N ALA A 1071 18.83 -55.62 119.05
CA ALA A 1071 18.40 -55.51 117.64
C ALA A 1071 19.35 -54.64 116.81
N ILE A 1072 19.42 -54.84 115.49
CA ILE A 1072 20.12 -53.99 114.51
C ILE A 1072 19.17 -53.68 113.35
N ASP A 1073 19.12 -52.44 112.85
CA ASP A 1073 18.25 -52.03 111.73
C ASP A 1073 18.96 -52.00 110.36
N ARG A 1074 18.20 -51.73 109.27
CA ARG A 1074 18.69 -51.72 107.87
C ARG A 1074 19.65 -50.57 107.54
N ALA A 1075 19.61 -49.48 108.29
CA ALA A 1075 20.61 -48.42 108.19
C ALA A 1075 21.89 -48.76 108.96
N GLY A 1076 21.86 -49.82 109.78
CA GLY A 1076 22.98 -50.36 110.54
C GLY A 1076 23.08 -49.83 111.96
N ASN A 1077 22.03 -49.22 112.51
CA ASN A 1077 22.00 -48.75 113.89
C ASN A 1077 21.72 -49.93 114.86
N VAL A 1078 22.37 -49.96 116.03
CA VAL A 1078 22.33 -51.08 117.00
C VAL A 1078 21.62 -50.67 118.29
N ASP A 1079 20.85 -51.59 118.88
CA ASP A 1079 20.13 -51.42 120.15
C ASP A 1079 21.08 -51.09 121.30
N GLY A 1080 20.91 -49.88 121.84
CA GLY A 1080 21.75 -49.33 122.90
C GLY A 1080 21.43 -49.86 124.30
N SER A 1081 20.29 -50.52 124.52
CA SER A 1081 19.85 -51.00 125.85
C SER A 1081 19.30 -52.45 125.79
N PRO A 1082 20.17 -53.46 125.56
CA PRO A 1082 19.74 -54.84 125.35
C PRO A 1082 18.90 -55.43 126.48
N SER A 1083 17.73 -55.97 126.14
CA SER A 1083 16.82 -56.59 127.10
C SER A 1083 17.43 -57.82 127.77
N THR A 1084 17.25 -57.97 129.09
CA THR A 1084 17.86 -59.02 129.90
C THR A 1084 16.85 -59.69 130.85
N LYS A 1085 16.91 -61.02 131.01
CA LYS A 1085 16.05 -61.78 131.95
C LYS A 1085 16.80 -62.89 132.69
N THR A 1086 16.56 -63.00 133.99
CA THR A 1086 17.09 -64.08 134.86
C THR A 1086 16.03 -65.14 135.14
N PHE A 1087 16.40 -66.42 135.16
CA PHE A 1087 15.53 -67.58 135.41
C PHE A 1087 16.29 -68.74 136.06
N ARG A 1088 15.59 -69.75 136.61
CA ARG A 1088 16.22 -70.89 137.32
C ARG A 1088 15.70 -72.25 136.85
N ILE A 1089 16.57 -73.25 136.77
CA ILE A 1089 16.23 -74.66 136.47
C ILE A 1089 16.31 -75.50 137.75
N TYR A 1090 15.33 -76.38 138.02
CA TYR A 1090 15.24 -77.19 139.26
C TYR A 1090 15.01 -78.69 139.04
#